data_AF-A0A933WTT9-F1
#
_entry.id   AF-A0A933WTT9-F1
#
_cell.length_a   1.000
_cell.length_b   1.000
_cell.length_c   1.000
_cell.angle_alpha   90.00
_cell.angle_beta   90.00
_cell.angle_gamma   90.00
#
_symmetry.space_group_name_H-M   'P 1'
#
loop_
_entity.id
_entity.type
_entity.pdbx_description
1 polymer ?
#
loop_
_entity_poly.entity_id
_entity_poly.type
_entity_poly.pdbx_seq_one_letter_code
_entity_poly.pdbx_strand_id
1 'polypeptide(L)'
;MRVLLTPPPAGYFITKNAFDGPPLGLLYLAAALKSAGFETRCVDPFVQKLSAAGFAGVLRDFAPDLVGVSFTTETRAAGMAAIRGVRAVLPGAHICAGGPHPSLAARDLLECVPELDSIVVGEGERTLPDLARCLMARGDLARVPGIAYREAGSVRTTAARPLIADLDTLPFPDRDALPHGLYSQKMEVPGLGSIPAAHVLSSRGCPMRCVFCAAAELSGRSFRPRSPENVVAEIEGLRSRYGIRGVYFYDDTFSFQPERVRRICRLILERRLDIRWFCDVRADNLDRDLIRLMKEAGCFHLAFGVESGDAAVMREHIRKAVDLDQVRDVTRWCVEAGIIPRGLFIVSNPGETYASALKSLDFMRELHRLGGKTSVNVMKIYPGTELERRARRLGLLPAGFRWAGESPSRAPALASLVGDAPVYLEHLSVEQIGELLFRWRRFSGFQSWAKALQAARGARTPRELASLLPLAWGFLRAGLRSLAGRTAAVLLGALAALVLLEAGLRLFGAAQRIALEVPERRPGDSVVLCLGDSFTFGTGAPRDLSYPRQLEKVLNADAGPRRFVVVNGGVPGRNTTQLLEALEADLAAVRPDLVILLAGLNNSWNLKGYHAHRGGRTWSAAALDRLYRIRTFKLAKLLLQDLRRVSAASPGARPPRDAAPQARDESLYRGAGLALERLGSLPLALRAFEAGAESDPHPPDNANLAELARIRSSARNPFVRREISLFLRRTAPGLAAGGPRMPPPDGGRRTAWTPVLNKLSRVRAIAPGRSLARSISRILYGDSGRDPISWDMQDWAAHKRMGQAGALVSECFALQDRGAFSESSQRCRQAIALYPGYEPAYFGLGLNLKRAGRYREAARAFMQGVAADPDSSHSSSYSELVGLRFAVQDPGLRQEIADFFEKLAQRPQGDPEMLEALRAPDARRQEDVAAWIEDDLGRIIAVCRRKGIPVLMQSYPGQADPLSRDVAARNAVPFVDHAAAFAPRLAGGRRGGYFIADGHCNAAGYGLMAKTLRRKMSELGLLGGRAAPPAD
;
A
#
# COMPACT_ATOMS: atom_id res chain seq x y z
N MET A 1 59.93 14.61 -29.22
CA MET A 1 58.95 13.55 -29.51
C MET A 1 57.67 13.84 -28.72
N ARG A 2 56.51 13.75 -29.36
CA ARG A 2 55.18 13.98 -28.78
C ARG A 2 54.52 12.66 -28.43
N VAL A 3 53.99 12.55 -27.21
CA VAL A 3 53.36 11.34 -26.69
C VAL A 3 51.92 11.64 -26.27
N LEU A 4 50.95 10.89 -26.81
CA LEU A 4 49.55 10.98 -26.42
C LEU A 4 49.12 9.74 -25.63
N LEU A 5 48.51 9.94 -24.46
CA LEU A 5 47.96 8.87 -23.63
C LEU A 5 46.43 8.93 -23.61
N THR A 6 45.78 7.78 -23.79
CA THR A 6 44.31 7.69 -23.82
C THR A 6 43.79 6.41 -23.14
N PRO A 7 42.67 6.47 -22.39
CA PRO A 7 41.82 5.31 -22.15
C PRO A 7 41.00 5.03 -23.43
N PRO A 8 40.29 3.89 -23.52
CA PRO A 8 39.32 3.66 -24.59
C PRO A 8 38.14 4.67 -24.49
N PRO A 9 37.57 5.11 -25.63
CA PRO A 9 36.51 6.13 -25.67
C PRO A 9 35.14 5.66 -25.14
N ALA A 10 35.03 4.38 -24.79
CA ALA A 10 33.85 3.78 -24.19
C ALA A 10 34.24 2.51 -23.39
N GLY A 11 33.36 2.02 -22.53
CA GLY A 11 33.58 0.76 -21.83
C GLY A 11 32.55 0.46 -20.74
N TYR A 12 32.46 -0.80 -20.32
CA TYR A 12 31.48 -1.26 -19.33
C TYR A 12 31.64 -0.57 -17.96
N PHE A 13 32.87 -0.43 -17.44
CA PHE A 13 33.09 0.25 -16.15
C PHE A 13 32.74 1.74 -16.22
N ILE A 14 33.14 2.38 -17.32
CA ILE A 14 32.91 3.79 -17.61
C ILE A 14 31.40 4.09 -17.64
N THR A 15 30.60 3.26 -18.31
CA THR A 15 29.15 3.49 -18.48
C THR A 15 28.29 3.02 -17.31
N LYS A 16 28.66 1.94 -16.60
CA LYS A 16 27.80 1.34 -15.54
C LYS A 16 28.02 1.92 -14.15
N ASN A 17 29.28 2.19 -13.80
CA ASN A 17 29.62 2.71 -12.48
C ASN A 17 29.59 4.24 -12.43
N ALA A 18 29.77 4.91 -13.59
CA ALA A 18 30.38 6.23 -13.67
C ALA A 18 31.76 6.20 -12.99
N PHE A 19 32.82 6.04 -13.78
CA PHE A 19 34.19 6.07 -13.24
C PHE A 19 34.56 7.54 -13.03
N ASP A 20 33.97 8.16 -11.99
CA ASP A 20 33.93 9.62 -11.84
C ASP A 20 35.31 10.26 -11.65
N GLY A 21 36.33 9.46 -11.29
CA GLY A 21 37.72 9.89 -11.10
C GLY A 21 38.64 9.55 -12.28
N PRO A 22 39.69 10.35 -12.54
CA PRO A 22 40.56 10.18 -13.68
C PRO A 22 41.38 8.87 -13.64
N PRO A 23 41.81 8.35 -14.81
CA PRO A 23 42.56 7.10 -14.93
C PRO A 23 43.98 7.22 -14.33
N LEU A 24 44.08 7.02 -13.02
CA LEU A 24 45.27 7.30 -12.19
C LEU A 24 46.59 6.73 -12.75
N GLY A 25 46.56 5.54 -13.36
CA GLY A 25 47.74 4.95 -14.01
C GLY A 25 48.26 5.79 -15.19
N LEU A 26 47.39 6.37 -16.01
CA LEU A 26 47.81 7.28 -17.09
C LEU A 26 48.41 8.58 -16.54
N LEU A 27 47.97 9.03 -15.35
CA LEU A 27 48.53 10.23 -14.71
C LEU A 27 49.95 9.99 -14.17
N TYR A 28 50.24 8.79 -13.66
CA TYR A 28 51.62 8.38 -13.31
C TYR A 28 52.50 8.26 -14.56
N LEU A 29 51.99 7.69 -15.66
CA LEU A 29 52.73 7.62 -16.93
C LEU A 29 52.99 9.01 -17.52
N ALA A 30 52.02 9.94 -17.43
CA ALA A 30 52.19 11.33 -17.86
C ALA A 30 53.25 12.06 -17.04
N ALA A 31 53.21 11.94 -15.72
CA ALA A 31 54.23 12.50 -14.83
C ALA A 31 55.63 11.94 -15.13
N ALA A 32 55.75 10.62 -15.34
CA ALA A 32 57.01 9.97 -15.68
C ALA A 32 57.57 10.39 -17.06
N LEU A 33 56.72 10.50 -18.08
CA LEU A 33 57.13 10.96 -19.41
C LEU A 33 57.55 12.43 -19.42
N LYS A 34 56.80 13.32 -18.75
CA LYS A 34 57.19 14.73 -18.59
C LYS A 34 58.49 14.88 -17.80
N SER A 35 58.67 14.10 -16.73
CA SER A 35 59.93 14.05 -15.96
C SER A 35 61.12 13.54 -16.81
N ALA A 36 60.86 12.74 -17.85
CA ALA A 36 61.85 12.29 -18.82
C ALA A 36 62.00 13.22 -20.05
N GLY A 37 61.41 14.42 -20.03
CA GLY A 37 61.54 15.44 -21.07
C GLY A 37 60.60 15.31 -22.28
N PHE A 38 59.57 14.47 -22.22
CA PHE A 38 58.64 14.27 -23.35
C PHE A 38 57.43 15.20 -23.30
N GLU A 39 57.13 15.83 -24.44
CA GLU A 39 55.89 16.57 -24.65
C GLU A 39 54.70 15.59 -24.60
N THR A 40 53.97 15.62 -23.48
CA THR A 40 53.00 14.56 -23.14
C THR A 40 51.61 15.14 -22.90
N ARG A 41 50.63 14.66 -23.66
CA ARG A 41 49.21 15.04 -23.56
C ARG A 41 48.36 13.83 -23.21
N CYS A 42 47.52 13.94 -22.19
CA CYS A 42 46.46 12.94 -21.97
C CYS A 42 45.15 13.41 -22.61
N VAL A 43 44.37 12.48 -23.11
CA VAL A 43 43.01 12.71 -23.61
C VAL A 43 42.11 11.63 -23.03
N ASP A 44 40.93 12.00 -22.54
CA ASP A 44 39.87 11.05 -22.18
C ASP A 44 38.66 11.37 -23.06
N PRO A 45 38.46 10.65 -24.17
CA PRO A 45 37.41 10.99 -25.12
C PRO A 45 36.00 10.84 -24.52
N PHE A 46 35.82 9.98 -23.51
CA PHE A 46 34.52 9.78 -22.88
C PHE A 46 34.16 10.95 -21.97
N VAL A 47 35.05 11.32 -21.05
CA VAL A 47 34.78 12.40 -20.07
C VAL A 47 34.79 13.77 -20.75
N GLN A 48 35.62 13.95 -21.78
CA GLN A 48 35.61 15.15 -22.62
C GLN A 48 34.47 15.14 -23.68
N LYS A 49 33.64 14.09 -23.72
CA LYS A 49 32.49 13.90 -24.62
C LYS A 49 32.83 14.07 -26.11
N LEU A 50 34.05 13.69 -26.50
CA LEU A 50 34.51 13.80 -27.87
C LEU A 50 33.80 12.77 -28.75
N SER A 51 33.26 13.20 -29.87
CA SER A 51 32.86 12.29 -30.96
C SER A 51 34.10 11.64 -31.57
N ALA A 52 33.92 10.56 -32.35
CA ALA A 52 35.04 9.94 -33.07
C ALA A 52 35.76 10.95 -33.98
N ALA A 53 35.02 11.87 -34.62
CA ALA A 53 35.57 12.96 -35.41
C ALA A 53 36.31 14.01 -34.56
N GLY A 54 35.81 14.33 -33.37
CA GLY A 54 36.47 15.26 -32.43
C GLY A 54 37.77 14.69 -31.86
N PHE A 55 37.79 13.41 -31.50
CA PHE A 55 39.01 12.72 -31.09
C PHE A 55 40.01 12.61 -32.24
N ALA A 56 39.55 12.32 -33.46
CA ALA A 56 40.39 12.36 -34.66
C ALA A 56 40.94 13.78 -34.95
N GLY A 57 40.20 14.84 -34.61
CA GLY A 57 40.70 16.22 -34.58
C GLY A 57 41.92 16.34 -33.65
N VAL A 58 41.72 16.06 -32.35
CA VAL A 58 42.79 16.13 -31.34
C VAL A 58 44.02 15.29 -31.70
N LEU A 59 43.84 14.12 -32.35
CA LEU A 59 44.94 13.31 -32.86
C LEU A 59 45.71 14.00 -34.00
N ARG A 60 45.04 14.65 -34.96
CA ARG A 60 45.70 15.41 -36.03
C ARG A 60 46.36 16.68 -35.52
N ASP A 61 45.66 17.44 -34.68
CA ASP A 61 46.13 18.74 -34.17
C ASP A 61 47.39 18.59 -33.30
N PHE A 62 47.47 17.51 -32.52
CA PHE A 62 48.64 17.21 -31.69
C PHE A 62 49.71 16.39 -32.44
N ALA A 63 49.33 15.63 -33.48
CA ALA A 63 50.19 14.77 -34.30
C ALA A 63 51.26 13.97 -33.49
N PRO A 64 50.84 13.17 -32.48
CA PRO A 64 51.76 12.42 -31.62
C PRO A 64 52.57 11.38 -32.40
N ASP A 65 53.84 11.26 -32.06
CA ASP A 65 54.76 10.25 -32.61
C ASP A 65 54.51 8.87 -31.96
N LEU A 66 54.04 8.87 -30.71
CA LEU A 66 53.70 7.68 -29.91
C LEU A 66 52.32 7.85 -29.27
N VAL A 67 51.43 6.86 -29.46
CA VAL A 67 50.11 6.82 -28.83
C VAL A 67 49.99 5.62 -27.88
N GLY A 68 49.82 5.90 -26.59
CA GLY A 68 49.64 4.90 -25.53
C GLY A 68 48.16 4.69 -25.19
N VAL A 69 47.63 3.51 -25.48
CA VAL A 69 46.23 3.12 -25.20
C VAL A 69 46.17 2.18 -23.99
N SER A 70 45.61 2.62 -22.86
CA SER A 70 45.53 1.78 -21.64
C SER A 70 44.12 1.25 -21.37
N PHE A 71 43.99 -0.06 -21.13
CA PHE A 71 42.67 -0.69 -20.94
C PHE A 71 42.66 -1.95 -20.06
N THR A 72 41.43 -2.32 -19.64
CA THR A 72 41.10 -3.47 -18.80
C THR A 72 40.34 -4.55 -19.58
N THR A 73 40.17 -5.74 -19.00
CA THR A 73 39.56 -6.90 -19.69
C THR A 73 38.09 -6.67 -20.05
N GLU A 74 37.39 -5.86 -19.25
CA GLU A 74 36.01 -5.41 -19.42
C GLU A 74 35.83 -4.24 -20.41
N THR A 75 36.93 -3.68 -20.90
CA THR A 75 36.95 -2.58 -21.87
C THR A 75 37.81 -2.94 -23.09
N ARG A 76 38.08 -4.23 -23.31
CA ARG A 76 39.07 -4.68 -24.30
C ARG A 76 38.61 -4.50 -25.74
N ALA A 77 37.32 -4.71 -26.02
CA ALA A 77 36.77 -4.46 -27.36
C ALA A 77 36.91 -2.98 -27.75
N ALA A 78 36.64 -2.08 -26.79
CA ALA A 78 36.82 -0.64 -26.98
C ALA A 78 38.29 -0.21 -27.03
N GLY A 79 39.20 -0.89 -26.32
CA GLY A 79 40.65 -0.69 -26.43
C GLY A 79 41.19 -1.04 -27.81
N MET A 80 40.79 -2.19 -28.35
CA MET A 80 41.15 -2.61 -29.71
C MET A 80 40.51 -1.69 -30.77
N ALA A 81 39.26 -1.27 -30.59
CA ALA A 81 38.63 -0.28 -31.46
C ALA A 81 39.35 1.09 -31.44
N ALA A 82 39.84 1.53 -30.28
CA ALA A 82 40.64 2.74 -30.15
C ALA A 82 41.97 2.64 -30.90
N ILE A 83 42.69 1.52 -30.78
CA ILE A 83 43.93 1.24 -31.53
C ILE A 83 43.70 1.35 -33.04
N ARG A 84 42.63 0.73 -33.56
CA ARG A 84 42.25 0.80 -34.99
C ARG A 84 41.90 2.23 -35.42
N GLY A 85 41.13 2.93 -34.60
CA GLY A 85 40.76 4.33 -34.84
C GLY A 85 41.98 5.28 -34.87
N VAL A 86 42.97 5.05 -33.99
CA VAL A 86 44.23 5.80 -34.00
C VAL A 86 45.01 5.52 -35.29
N ARG A 87 45.19 4.25 -35.68
CA ARG A 87 45.91 3.89 -36.93
C ARG A 87 45.28 4.50 -38.17
N ALA A 88 43.94 4.55 -38.24
CA ALA A 88 43.20 5.13 -39.36
C ALA A 88 43.35 6.66 -39.46
N VAL A 89 43.72 7.35 -38.39
CA VAL A 89 43.95 8.82 -38.37
C VAL A 89 45.44 9.17 -38.47
N LEU A 90 46.30 8.35 -37.86
CA LEU A 90 47.75 8.54 -37.77
C LEU A 90 48.47 7.25 -38.24
N PRO A 91 48.53 6.98 -39.55
CA PRO A 91 49.08 5.73 -40.07
C PRO A 91 50.55 5.51 -39.69
N GLY A 92 51.34 6.59 -39.57
CA GLY A 92 52.78 6.55 -39.23
C GLY A 92 53.12 6.71 -37.74
N ALA A 93 52.15 6.86 -36.83
CA ALA A 93 52.44 6.94 -35.40
C ALA A 93 52.73 5.53 -34.82
N HIS A 94 53.61 5.44 -33.82
CA HIS A 94 53.82 4.19 -33.09
C HIS A 94 52.69 3.98 -32.07
N ILE A 95 51.96 2.88 -32.16
CA ILE A 95 50.85 2.56 -31.27
C ILE A 95 51.29 1.53 -30.24
N CYS A 96 51.18 1.90 -28.97
CA CYS A 96 51.52 1.07 -27.83
C CYS A 96 50.28 0.83 -26.96
N ALA A 97 50.09 -0.39 -26.47
CA ALA A 97 49.06 -0.69 -25.47
C ALA A 97 49.68 -0.98 -24.09
N GLY A 98 48.92 -0.75 -23.01
CA GLY A 98 49.42 -0.99 -21.65
C GLY A 98 48.34 -1.15 -20.59
N GLY A 99 48.77 -1.50 -19.37
CA GLY A 99 47.88 -1.77 -18.25
C GLY A 99 47.44 -3.24 -18.15
N PRO A 100 46.43 -3.55 -17.31
CA PRO A 100 46.15 -4.91 -16.85
C PRO A 100 45.89 -5.93 -17.96
N HIS A 101 45.07 -5.57 -18.96
CA HIS A 101 44.70 -6.53 -20.01
C HIS A 101 45.80 -6.68 -21.07
N PRO A 102 46.39 -5.61 -21.63
CA PRO A 102 47.55 -5.73 -22.52
C PRO A 102 48.71 -6.52 -21.90
N SER A 103 49.03 -6.31 -20.62
CA SER A 103 50.13 -7.03 -19.96
C SER A 103 49.90 -8.55 -19.90
N LEU A 104 48.68 -8.99 -19.57
CA LEU A 104 48.34 -10.40 -19.37
C LEU A 104 47.95 -11.14 -20.66
N ALA A 105 47.54 -10.40 -21.70
CA ALA A 105 47.15 -10.93 -23.01
C ALA A 105 48.10 -10.51 -24.15
N ALA A 106 49.35 -10.12 -23.82
CA ALA A 106 50.25 -9.41 -24.73
C ALA A 106 50.47 -10.12 -26.08
N ARG A 107 50.82 -11.41 -26.04
CA ARG A 107 50.98 -12.26 -27.23
C ARG A 107 49.71 -12.29 -28.07
N ASP A 108 48.55 -12.48 -27.43
CA ASP A 108 47.26 -12.68 -28.08
C ASP A 108 46.77 -11.42 -28.80
N LEU A 109 46.98 -10.26 -28.19
CA LEU A 109 46.69 -8.95 -28.79
C LEU A 109 47.62 -8.65 -29.97
N LEU A 110 48.92 -8.94 -29.85
CA LEU A 110 49.85 -8.75 -30.98
C LEU A 110 49.59 -9.77 -32.11
N GLU A 111 49.16 -11.00 -31.81
CA GLU A 111 48.76 -12.00 -32.83
C GLU A 111 47.47 -11.60 -33.57
N CYS A 112 46.53 -10.89 -32.95
CA CYS A 112 45.19 -10.61 -33.52
C CYS A 112 44.87 -9.14 -33.83
N VAL A 113 45.71 -8.18 -33.45
CA VAL A 113 45.55 -6.74 -33.74
C VAL A 113 46.75 -6.26 -34.55
N PRO A 114 46.71 -6.33 -35.90
CA PRO A 114 47.84 -5.96 -36.75
C PRO A 114 48.21 -4.48 -36.63
N GLU A 115 47.26 -3.62 -36.25
CA GLU A 115 47.47 -2.18 -36.11
C GLU A 115 48.27 -1.79 -34.84
N LEU A 116 48.53 -2.77 -33.95
CA LEU A 116 49.28 -2.61 -32.71
C LEU A 116 50.76 -2.99 -32.90
N ASP A 117 51.67 -2.05 -32.63
CA ASP A 117 53.10 -2.25 -32.83
C ASP A 117 53.78 -2.88 -31.60
N SER A 118 53.33 -2.47 -30.40
CA SER A 118 53.98 -2.85 -29.13
C SER A 118 53.04 -2.84 -27.93
N ILE A 119 53.46 -3.49 -26.86
CA ILE A 119 52.79 -3.55 -25.57
C ILE A 119 53.82 -3.35 -24.46
N VAL A 120 53.57 -2.40 -23.56
CA VAL A 120 54.27 -2.29 -22.28
C VAL A 120 53.66 -3.29 -21.30
N VAL A 121 54.47 -4.20 -20.80
CA VAL A 121 54.05 -5.31 -19.92
C VAL A 121 54.40 -4.97 -18.47
N GLY A 122 53.38 -4.92 -17.61
CA GLY A 122 53.53 -4.59 -16.19
C GLY A 122 53.60 -3.08 -15.95
N GLU A 123 54.65 -2.61 -15.27
CA GLU A 123 54.81 -1.21 -14.87
C GLU A 123 55.47 -0.37 -15.98
N GLY A 124 54.81 0.73 -16.33
CA GLY A 124 55.17 1.54 -17.50
C GLY A 124 55.98 2.80 -17.18
N GLU A 125 56.09 3.19 -15.91
CA GLU A 125 56.69 4.47 -15.51
C GLU A 125 58.18 4.56 -15.83
N ARG A 126 58.87 3.41 -15.94
CA ARG A 126 60.25 3.33 -16.46
C ARG A 126 60.28 2.82 -17.91
N THR A 127 59.43 1.87 -18.25
CA THR A 127 59.38 1.21 -19.57
C THR A 127 58.95 2.13 -20.72
N LEU A 128 57.95 2.99 -20.49
CA LEU A 128 57.38 3.84 -21.54
C LEU A 128 58.29 5.04 -21.90
N PRO A 129 58.97 5.73 -20.95
CA PRO A 129 60.04 6.67 -21.28
C PRO A 129 61.23 6.02 -22.01
N ASP A 130 61.59 4.78 -21.67
CA ASP A 130 62.66 4.05 -22.37
C ASP A 130 62.26 3.68 -23.81
N LEU A 131 61.01 3.25 -24.02
CA LEU A 131 60.43 3.04 -25.35
C LEU A 131 60.41 4.34 -26.16
N ALA A 132 59.97 5.45 -25.57
CA ALA A 132 59.96 6.76 -26.24
C ALA A 132 61.37 7.24 -26.61
N ARG A 133 62.38 7.06 -25.73
CA ARG A 133 63.79 7.35 -26.06
C ARG A 133 64.31 6.46 -27.20
N CYS A 134 63.96 5.18 -27.19
CA CYS A 134 64.32 4.23 -28.26
C CYS A 134 63.73 4.66 -29.62
N LEU A 135 62.42 4.94 -29.66
CA LEU A 135 61.72 5.38 -30.88
C LEU A 135 62.24 6.71 -31.41
N MET A 136 62.46 7.70 -30.53
CA MET A 136 63.04 9.00 -30.89
C MET A 136 64.45 8.88 -31.48
N ALA A 137 65.25 7.93 -31.00
CA ALA A 137 66.59 7.61 -31.52
C ALA A 137 66.57 6.64 -32.72
N ARG A 138 65.40 6.17 -33.19
CA ARG A 138 65.24 5.09 -34.19
C ARG A 138 66.01 3.81 -33.82
N GLY A 139 66.11 3.53 -32.53
CA GLY A 139 66.86 2.41 -31.97
C GLY A 139 66.13 1.06 -32.04
N ASP A 140 66.90 0.02 -31.73
CA ASP A 140 66.44 -1.38 -31.66
C ASP A 140 65.53 -1.63 -30.44
N LEU A 141 64.26 -1.99 -30.71
CA LEU A 141 63.25 -2.30 -29.71
C LEU A 141 63.61 -3.50 -28.82
N ALA A 142 64.46 -4.42 -29.28
CA ALA A 142 64.91 -5.56 -28.46
C ALA A 142 65.67 -5.12 -27.20
N ARG A 143 66.22 -3.88 -27.20
CA ARG A 143 66.97 -3.28 -26.09
C ARG A 143 66.11 -2.61 -25.01
N VAL A 144 64.79 -2.54 -25.18
CA VAL A 144 63.87 -1.91 -24.22
C VAL A 144 63.26 -2.97 -23.30
N PRO A 145 63.77 -3.22 -22.07
CA PRO A 145 63.23 -4.28 -21.23
C PRO A 145 61.83 -3.94 -20.73
N GLY A 146 60.92 -4.93 -20.76
CA GLY A 146 59.53 -4.80 -20.34
C GLY A 146 58.49 -4.61 -21.46
N ILE A 147 58.87 -4.78 -22.74
CA ILE A 147 57.92 -4.74 -23.87
C ILE A 147 57.77 -6.08 -24.61
N ALA A 148 56.59 -6.28 -25.18
CA ALA A 148 56.36 -7.20 -26.30
C ALA A 148 56.07 -6.37 -27.57
N TYR A 149 56.49 -6.85 -28.74
CA TYR A 149 56.37 -6.12 -30.01
C TYR A 149 56.36 -7.07 -31.22
N ARG A 150 56.04 -6.54 -32.40
CA ARG A 150 56.08 -7.30 -33.67
C ARG A 150 57.40 -7.08 -34.41
N GLU A 151 57.99 -8.15 -34.92
CA GLU A 151 59.21 -8.11 -35.74
C GLU A 151 59.17 -9.22 -36.80
N ALA A 152 59.41 -8.88 -38.07
CA ALA A 152 59.31 -9.81 -39.20
C ALA A 152 58.00 -10.65 -39.21
N GLY A 153 56.87 -10.03 -38.84
CA GLY A 153 55.57 -10.69 -38.66
C GLY A 153 55.40 -11.48 -37.36
N SER A 154 56.48 -11.93 -36.74
CA SER A 154 56.48 -12.65 -35.46
C SER A 154 56.22 -11.74 -34.26
N VAL A 155 55.77 -12.32 -33.14
CA VAL A 155 55.67 -11.62 -31.85
C VAL A 155 56.89 -11.94 -30.99
N ARG A 156 57.69 -10.90 -30.70
CA ARG A 156 58.85 -10.97 -29.80
C ARG A 156 58.51 -10.39 -28.43
N THR A 157 59.29 -10.76 -27.43
CA THR A 157 59.20 -10.22 -26.07
C THR A 157 60.61 -10.03 -25.53
N THR A 158 60.85 -8.86 -24.95
CA THR A 158 62.14 -8.45 -24.41
C THR A 158 62.38 -9.05 -23.01
N ALA A 159 63.57 -8.84 -22.45
CA ALA A 159 63.84 -9.18 -21.06
C ALA A 159 62.80 -8.50 -20.13
N ALA A 160 62.24 -9.26 -19.20
CA ALA A 160 61.25 -8.74 -18.25
C ALA A 160 61.88 -7.67 -17.35
N ARG A 161 61.24 -6.50 -17.21
CA ARG A 161 61.70 -5.45 -16.31
C ARG A 161 61.32 -5.79 -14.86
N PRO A 162 62.25 -5.71 -13.89
CA PRO A 162 61.91 -5.81 -12.47
C PRO A 162 60.88 -4.76 -12.06
N LEU A 163 59.95 -5.15 -11.18
CA LEU A 163 58.97 -4.24 -10.59
C LEU A 163 59.66 -3.14 -9.78
N ILE A 164 59.05 -1.95 -9.75
CA ILE A 164 59.60 -0.77 -9.10
C ILE A 164 59.53 -0.96 -7.59
N ALA A 165 60.63 -1.38 -6.97
CA ALA A 165 60.67 -1.76 -5.55
C ALA A 165 60.32 -0.59 -4.61
N ASP A 166 61.00 0.55 -4.79
CA ASP A 166 60.70 1.80 -4.09
C ASP A 166 59.78 2.67 -4.94
N LEU A 167 58.54 2.83 -4.49
CA LEU A 167 57.51 3.62 -5.15
C LEU A 167 57.62 5.12 -4.85
N ASP A 168 58.39 5.54 -3.84
CA ASP A 168 58.60 6.96 -3.55
C ASP A 168 59.55 7.60 -4.58
N THR A 169 60.28 6.78 -5.37
CA THR A 169 61.03 7.23 -6.57
C THR A 169 60.14 7.67 -7.74
N LEU A 170 58.82 7.47 -7.67
CA LEU A 170 57.88 7.91 -8.70
C LEU A 170 57.38 9.33 -8.42
N PRO A 171 57.29 10.20 -9.45
CA PRO A 171 56.63 11.49 -9.30
C PRO A 171 55.14 11.29 -8.95
N PHE A 172 54.55 12.25 -8.23
CA PHE A 172 53.12 12.27 -8.00
C PHE A 172 52.35 12.29 -9.33
N PRO A 173 51.15 11.66 -9.39
CA PRO A 173 50.39 11.56 -10.63
C PRO A 173 50.00 12.95 -11.16
N ASP A 174 50.27 13.20 -12.44
CA ASP A 174 49.98 14.48 -13.08
C ASP A 174 48.46 14.61 -13.31
N ARG A 175 47.80 15.28 -12.37
CA ARG A 175 46.35 15.51 -12.38
C ARG A 175 45.92 16.70 -13.25
N ASP A 176 46.86 17.45 -13.81
CA ASP A 176 46.60 18.53 -14.77
C ASP A 176 46.63 18.03 -16.23
N ALA A 177 47.28 16.88 -16.49
CA ALA A 177 47.32 16.25 -17.81
C ALA A 177 45.92 15.94 -18.38
N LEU A 178 44.90 15.82 -17.53
CA LEU A 178 43.49 15.71 -17.91
C LEU A 178 42.68 16.83 -17.23
N PRO A 179 41.60 17.32 -17.85
CA PRO A 179 40.80 18.42 -17.32
C PRO A 179 40.03 17.98 -16.06
N HIS A 180 40.66 18.12 -14.88
CA HIS A 180 40.16 17.60 -13.61
C HIS A 180 38.72 18.05 -13.29
N GLY A 181 38.35 19.28 -13.64
CA GLY A 181 36.98 19.81 -13.44
C GLY A 181 35.87 19.10 -14.23
N LEU A 182 36.19 18.28 -15.24
CA LEU A 182 35.20 17.43 -15.94
C LEU A 182 34.96 16.09 -15.22
N TYR A 183 35.85 15.69 -14.31
CA TYR A 183 35.70 14.51 -13.49
C TYR A 183 34.85 14.84 -12.26
N SER A 184 33.59 14.42 -12.27
CA SER A 184 32.62 14.68 -11.20
C SER A 184 32.86 13.84 -9.94
N GLN A 185 34.11 13.55 -9.58
CA GLN A 185 34.43 12.63 -8.49
C GLN A 185 33.97 13.17 -7.14
N LYS A 186 32.96 12.49 -6.60
CA LYS A 186 32.36 12.82 -5.30
C LYS A 186 32.24 11.58 -4.43
N MET A 187 32.18 11.82 -3.12
CA MET A 187 32.07 10.80 -2.10
C MET A 187 30.88 11.11 -1.20
N GLU A 188 29.94 10.17 -1.10
CA GLU A 188 28.76 10.28 -0.23
C GLU A 188 29.12 9.91 1.22
N VAL A 189 29.43 10.93 2.02
CA VAL A 189 29.82 10.75 3.43
C VAL A 189 28.62 11.02 4.35
N PRO A 190 28.28 10.11 5.28
CA PRO A 190 27.23 10.34 6.26
C PRO A 190 27.43 11.64 7.05
N GLY A 191 26.40 12.48 7.14
CA GLY A 191 26.44 13.78 7.83
C GLY A 191 27.05 14.93 7.02
N LEU A 192 27.88 14.66 6.02
CA LEU A 192 28.53 15.68 5.18
C LEU A 192 28.01 15.72 3.73
N GLY A 193 27.28 14.70 3.29
CA GLY A 193 26.73 14.60 1.95
C GLY A 193 27.80 14.33 0.89
N SER A 194 27.61 14.91 -0.30
CA SER A 194 28.47 14.72 -1.46
C SER A 194 29.67 15.68 -1.41
N ILE A 195 30.88 15.16 -1.14
CA ILE A 195 32.12 15.95 -1.06
C ILE A 195 33.07 15.66 -2.24
N PRO A 196 33.89 16.64 -2.71
CA PRO A 196 34.90 16.40 -3.74
C PRO A 196 35.93 15.35 -3.30
N ALA A 197 36.24 14.39 -4.17
CA ALA A 197 37.04 13.23 -3.82
C ALA A 197 38.06 12.83 -4.89
N ALA A 198 39.12 12.11 -4.49
CA ALA A 198 40.15 11.59 -5.40
C ALA A 198 40.58 10.15 -5.04
N HIS A 199 41.06 9.41 -6.04
CA HIS A 199 41.84 8.18 -5.83
C HIS A 199 43.29 8.48 -5.47
N VAL A 200 43.83 7.77 -4.49
CA VAL A 200 45.26 7.70 -4.13
C VAL A 200 45.69 6.24 -4.13
N LEU A 201 46.88 5.93 -4.65
CA LEU A 201 47.50 4.61 -4.50
C LEU A 201 48.59 4.70 -3.43
N SER A 202 48.34 4.12 -2.24
CA SER A 202 49.32 4.10 -1.15
C SER A 202 50.34 2.96 -1.34
N SER A 203 49.98 1.91 -2.05
CA SER A 203 50.81 0.73 -2.31
C SER A 203 50.45 0.11 -3.66
N ARG A 204 51.26 -0.83 -4.14
CA ARG A 204 50.99 -1.66 -5.31
C ARG A 204 51.17 -3.13 -4.98
N GLY A 205 50.23 -3.95 -5.44
CA GLY A 205 50.34 -5.40 -5.40
C GLY A 205 49.83 -6.04 -4.12
N CYS A 206 49.66 -7.36 -4.21
CA CYS A 206 49.15 -8.19 -3.12
C CYS A 206 49.87 -9.55 -3.14
N PRO A 207 50.44 -10.03 -2.02
CA PRO A 207 51.21 -11.27 -1.97
C PRO A 207 50.34 -12.53 -1.87
N MET A 208 49.01 -12.36 -1.91
CA MET A 208 48.04 -13.43 -1.75
C MET A 208 47.91 -14.27 -3.02
N ARG A 209 47.59 -15.55 -2.87
CA ARG A 209 47.56 -16.55 -3.97
C ARG A 209 46.14 -16.90 -4.44
N CYS A 210 45.23 -15.92 -4.39
CA CYS A 210 43.80 -16.10 -4.68
C CYS A 210 43.61 -16.43 -6.17
N VAL A 211 42.99 -17.57 -6.50
CA VAL A 211 43.03 -18.16 -7.87
C VAL A 211 42.46 -17.27 -8.99
N PHE A 212 41.58 -16.33 -8.64
CA PHE A 212 40.90 -15.41 -9.56
C PHE A 212 41.61 -14.06 -9.74
N CYS A 213 42.62 -13.76 -8.94
CA CYS A 213 43.12 -12.39 -8.78
C CYS A 213 44.19 -12.04 -9.84
N ALA A 214 43.81 -11.27 -10.86
CA ALA A 214 44.73 -10.75 -11.87
C ALA A 214 45.81 -9.81 -11.30
N ALA A 215 45.48 -9.05 -10.24
CA ALA A 215 46.43 -8.13 -9.60
C ALA A 215 47.61 -8.87 -8.92
N ALA A 216 47.37 -10.06 -8.37
CA ALA A 216 48.43 -10.90 -7.80
C ALA A 216 49.43 -11.36 -8.87
N GLU A 217 48.97 -11.72 -10.07
CA GLU A 217 49.85 -12.09 -11.18
C GLU A 217 50.59 -10.86 -11.75
N LEU A 218 49.90 -9.72 -11.94
CA LEU A 218 50.50 -8.46 -12.42
C LEU A 218 51.56 -7.88 -11.48
N SER A 219 51.40 -8.06 -10.17
CA SER A 219 52.34 -7.57 -9.14
C SER A 219 53.41 -8.59 -8.76
N GLY A 220 53.54 -9.71 -9.47
CA GLY A 220 54.49 -10.78 -9.13
C GLY A 220 54.29 -11.36 -7.72
N ARG A 221 53.08 -11.20 -7.16
CA ARG A 221 52.73 -11.52 -5.77
C ARG A 221 53.64 -10.81 -4.74
N SER A 222 53.97 -9.56 -5.01
CA SER A 222 54.67 -8.65 -4.09
C SER A 222 53.71 -7.62 -3.47
N PHE A 223 54.06 -7.10 -2.29
CA PHE A 223 53.47 -5.88 -1.73
C PHE A 223 54.56 -4.81 -1.71
N ARG A 224 54.31 -3.66 -2.35
CA ARG A 224 55.26 -2.55 -2.44
C ARG A 224 54.58 -1.28 -1.92
N PRO A 225 54.90 -0.79 -0.71
CA PRO A 225 54.32 0.42 -0.16
C PRO A 225 55.06 1.68 -0.65
N ARG A 226 54.34 2.81 -0.68
CA ARG A 226 54.94 4.16 -0.52
C ARG A 226 55.10 4.46 0.97
N SER A 227 56.01 5.35 1.35
CA SER A 227 56.13 5.78 2.76
C SER A 227 54.84 6.50 3.22
N PRO A 228 54.46 6.41 4.51
CA PRO A 228 53.35 7.17 5.06
C PRO A 228 53.45 8.67 4.78
N GLU A 229 54.66 9.22 4.89
CA GLU A 229 55.00 10.61 4.65
C GLU A 229 54.77 11.01 3.18
N ASN A 230 55.20 10.20 2.22
CA ASN A 230 54.99 10.42 0.78
C ASN A 230 53.49 10.34 0.41
N VAL A 231 52.74 9.42 1.01
CA VAL A 231 51.28 9.29 0.81
C VAL A 231 50.54 10.50 1.36
N VAL A 232 50.88 10.95 2.57
CA VAL A 232 50.20 12.09 3.21
C VAL A 232 50.55 13.41 2.52
N ALA A 233 51.75 13.55 1.97
CA ALA A 233 52.12 14.70 1.14
C ALA A 233 51.28 14.81 -0.15
N GLU A 234 50.96 13.70 -0.82
CA GLU A 234 50.02 13.73 -1.96
C GLU A 234 48.61 14.15 -1.53
N ILE A 235 48.13 13.65 -0.39
CA ILE A 235 46.80 13.99 0.15
C ILE A 235 46.71 15.48 0.53
N GLU A 236 47.77 16.03 1.11
CA GLU A 236 47.90 17.45 1.43
C GLU A 236 47.90 18.33 0.17
N GLY A 237 48.64 17.93 -0.87
CA GLY A 237 48.60 18.56 -2.19
C GLY A 237 47.24 18.46 -2.89
N LEU A 238 46.55 17.33 -2.76
CA LEU A 238 45.18 17.14 -3.26
C LEU A 238 44.18 18.09 -2.60
N ARG A 239 44.31 18.27 -1.28
CA ARG A 239 43.49 19.19 -0.50
C ARG A 239 43.76 20.65 -0.86
N SER A 240 45.02 21.07 -0.90
CA SER A 240 45.42 22.47 -1.11
C SER A 240 45.22 22.95 -2.56
N ARG A 241 45.53 22.10 -3.55
CA ARG A 241 45.51 22.49 -4.97
C ARG A 241 44.18 22.23 -5.67
N TYR A 242 43.43 21.20 -5.26
CA TYR A 242 42.20 20.77 -5.94
C TYR A 242 40.96 20.76 -5.02
N GLY A 243 41.08 21.22 -3.77
CA GLY A 243 39.95 21.31 -2.83
C GLY A 243 39.38 19.94 -2.39
N ILE A 244 40.14 18.87 -2.57
CA ILE A 244 39.70 17.50 -2.28
C ILE A 244 39.55 17.28 -0.78
N ARG A 245 38.41 16.71 -0.37
CA ARG A 245 38.11 16.33 1.03
C ARG A 245 37.83 14.83 1.20
N GLY A 246 37.59 14.11 0.10
CA GLY A 246 37.42 12.66 0.08
C GLY A 246 38.63 11.93 -0.50
N VAL A 247 39.13 10.88 0.15
CA VAL A 247 40.20 10.03 -0.40
C VAL A 247 39.73 8.57 -0.46
N TYR A 248 39.86 7.94 -1.63
CA TYR A 248 39.77 6.48 -1.75
C TYR A 248 41.18 5.92 -1.97
N PHE A 249 41.65 5.11 -1.02
CA PHE A 249 42.88 4.34 -1.21
C PHE A 249 42.58 3.15 -2.13
N TYR A 250 43.09 3.22 -3.36
CA TYR A 250 42.82 2.27 -4.45
C TYR A 250 43.76 1.04 -4.40
N ASP A 251 44.33 0.75 -3.23
CA ASP A 251 45.32 -0.30 -2.99
C ASP A 251 44.70 -1.71 -3.10
N ASP A 252 45.46 -2.68 -3.64
CA ASP A 252 45.04 -4.10 -3.70
C ASP A 252 44.84 -4.73 -2.30
N THR A 253 45.46 -4.17 -1.25
CA THR A 253 45.36 -4.61 0.14
C THR A 253 45.90 -3.55 1.11
N PHE A 254 45.19 -2.43 1.28
CA PHE A 254 45.65 -1.29 2.10
C PHE A 254 46.12 -1.69 3.52
N SER A 255 45.45 -2.65 4.16
CA SER A 255 45.75 -3.13 5.51
C SER A 255 46.92 -4.12 5.61
N PHE A 256 47.70 -4.38 4.55
CA PHE A 256 48.74 -5.43 4.61
C PHE A 256 49.79 -5.21 5.70
N GLN A 257 50.13 -3.96 6.02
CA GLN A 257 51.03 -3.58 7.10
C GLN A 257 50.31 -2.68 8.13
N PRO A 258 49.80 -3.23 9.26
CA PRO A 258 49.03 -2.48 10.26
C PRO A 258 49.72 -1.21 10.79
N GLU A 259 51.00 -1.28 11.18
CA GLU A 259 51.72 -0.11 11.71
C GLU A 259 51.96 0.98 10.66
N ARG A 260 52.07 0.62 9.37
CA ARG A 260 52.10 1.59 8.28
C ARG A 260 50.78 2.35 8.20
N VAL A 261 49.64 1.65 8.35
CA VAL A 261 48.32 2.29 8.44
C VAL A 261 48.22 3.17 9.69
N ARG A 262 48.71 2.73 10.85
CA ARG A 262 48.76 3.58 12.06
C ARG A 262 49.56 4.85 11.83
N ARG A 263 50.73 4.79 11.18
CA ARG A 263 51.53 5.99 10.87
C ARG A 263 50.83 6.93 9.88
N ILE A 264 50.17 6.41 8.84
CA ILE A 264 49.32 7.23 7.94
C ILE A 264 48.21 7.93 8.74
N CYS A 265 47.51 7.22 9.62
CA CYS A 265 46.43 7.79 10.43
C CYS A 265 46.95 8.86 11.41
N ARG A 266 48.07 8.60 12.09
CA ARG A 266 48.74 9.57 12.96
C ARG A 266 49.16 10.83 12.19
N LEU A 267 49.79 10.70 11.03
CA LEU A 267 50.18 11.83 10.16
C LEU A 267 48.98 12.70 9.70
N ILE A 268 47.84 12.08 9.36
CA ILE A 268 46.61 12.81 8.99
C ILE A 268 46.08 13.67 10.15
N LEU A 269 46.20 13.16 11.39
CA LEU A 269 45.83 13.86 12.62
C LEU A 269 46.85 14.94 12.99
N GLU A 270 48.15 14.62 12.96
CA GLU A 270 49.29 15.53 13.18
C GLU A 270 49.17 16.77 12.27
N ARG A 271 48.93 16.57 10.96
CA ARG A 271 48.75 17.66 9.97
C ARG A 271 47.32 18.22 9.88
N ARG A 272 46.38 17.74 10.70
CA ARG A 272 44.98 18.21 10.81
C ARG A 272 44.26 18.34 9.44
N LEU A 273 44.44 17.36 8.54
CA LEU A 273 44.01 17.51 7.14
C LEU A 273 42.48 17.54 6.93
N ASP A 274 41.64 17.20 7.92
CA ASP A 274 40.16 17.12 7.82
C ASP A 274 39.67 16.51 6.50
N ILE A 275 40.09 15.26 6.29
CA ILE A 275 39.67 14.44 5.15
C ILE A 275 38.69 13.34 5.62
N ARG A 276 37.96 12.77 4.68
CA ARG A 276 37.13 11.58 4.87
C ARG A 276 37.58 10.52 3.89
N TRP A 277 37.71 9.28 4.33
CA TRP A 277 38.27 8.24 3.46
C TRP A 277 37.67 6.85 3.64
N PHE A 278 37.87 6.04 2.61
CA PHE A 278 37.56 4.63 2.59
C PHE A 278 38.65 3.84 1.86
N CYS A 279 38.71 2.54 2.10
CA CYS A 279 39.67 1.64 1.48
C CYS A 279 39.18 0.18 1.46
N ASP A 280 39.82 -0.61 0.59
CA ASP A 280 39.62 -2.05 0.50
C ASP A 280 40.74 -2.77 1.29
N VAL A 281 40.34 -3.72 2.14
CA VAL A 281 41.17 -4.29 3.20
C VAL A 281 40.95 -5.80 3.38
N ARG A 282 41.85 -6.45 4.11
CA ARG A 282 41.64 -7.80 4.68
C ARG A 282 41.23 -7.70 6.14
N ALA A 283 40.21 -8.47 6.53
CA ALA A 283 39.72 -8.51 7.92
C ALA A 283 40.78 -9.07 8.89
N ASP A 284 41.61 -10.00 8.43
CA ASP A 284 42.65 -10.69 9.23
C ASP A 284 43.79 -9.75 9.70
N ASN A 285 43.88 -8.56 9.10
CA ASN A 285 44.92 -7.56 9.38
C ASN A 285 44.37 -6.36 10.19
N LEU A 286 43.20 -6.48 10.83
CA LEU A 286 42.54 -5.40 11.56
C LEU A 286 42.29 -5.78 13.02
N ASP A 287 42.72 -4.93 13.93
CA ASP A 287 42.33 -4.96 15.35
C ASP A 287 41.39 -3.79 15.69
N ARG A 288 40.75 -3.87 16.87
CA ARG A 288 39.78 -2.88 17.35
C ARG A 288 40.37 -1.47 17.50
N ASP A 289 41.64 -1.36 17.86
CA ASP A 289 42.31 -0.08 18.11
C ASP A 289 42.87 0.56 16.84
N LEU A 290 43.21 -0.25 15.84
CA LEU A 290 43.46 0.21 14.48
C LEU A 290 42.17 0.79 13.90
N ILE A 291 41.04 0.10 14.04
CA ILE A 291 39.73 0.58 13.55
C ILE A 291 39.32 1.91 14.22
N ARG A 292 39.62 2.08 15.52
CA ARG A 292 39.43 3.36 16.25
C ARG A 292 40.32 4.47 15.70
N LEU A 293 41.64 4.25 15.60
CA LEU A 293 42.59 5.23 15.05
C LEU A 293 42.27 5.60 13.59
N MET A 294 41.82 4.63 12.77
CA MET A 294 41.35 4.88 11.41
C MET A 294 40.11 5.78 11.42
N LYS A 295 39.14 5.55 12.31
CA LYS A 295 37.95 6.40 12.49
C LYS A 295 38.31 7.84 12.84
N GLU A 296 39.20 8.01 13.82
CA GLU A 296 39.70 9.32 14.26
C GLU A 296 40.35 10.07 13.10
N ALA A 297 41.23 9.40 12.36
CA ALA A 297 41.88 9.95 11.17
C ALA A 297 40.95 10.15 9.95
N GLY A 298 39.62 9.96 10.10
CA GLY A 298 38.63 10.31 9.07
C GLY A 298 38.05 9.13 8.29
N CYS A 299 38.40 7.88 8.60
CA CYS A 299 37.77 6.72 7.98
C CYS A 299 36.27 6.65 8.34
N PHE A 300 35.42 6.41 7.35
CA PHE A 300 33.98 6.26 7.56
C PHE A 300 33.39 5.01 6.88
N HIS A 301 34.18 4.32 6.05
CA HIS A 301 33.76 3.11 5.34
C HIS A 301 34.96 2.19 5.12
N LEU A 302 34.79 0.90 5.41
CA LEU A 302 35.77 -0.15 5.15
C LEU A 302 35.12 -1.28 4.36
N ALA A 303 35.73 -1.67 3.24
CA ALA A 303 35.32 -2.84 2.48
C ALA A 303 36.32 -3.98 2.67
N PHE A 304 35.85 -5.16 3.03
CA PHE A 304 36.71 -6.34 3.17
C PHE A 304 36.25 -7.46 2.24
N GLY A 305 37.21 -8.01 1.49
CA GLY A 305 36.98 -9.16 0.61
C GLY A 305 36.73 -10.43 1.41
N VAL A 306 35.46 -10.83 1.54
CA VAL A 306 35.03 -12.10 2.14
C VAL A 306 34.91 -13.19 1.07
N GLU A 307 34.55 -12.82 -0.16
CA GLU A 307 34.29 -13.69 -1.32
C GLU A 307 33.16 -14.71 -1.11
N SER A 308 33.29 -15.65 -0.18
CA SER A 308 32.26 -16.67 0.11
C SER A 308 32.08 -16.85 1.63
N GLY A 309 30.85 -17.17 2.05
CA GLY A 309 30.53 -17.55 3.43
C GLY A 309 30.64 -19.05 3.69
N ASP A 310 31.18 -19.82 2.74
CA ASP A 310 31.59 -21.21 2.97
C ASP A 310 33.12 -21.29 3.11
N ALA A 311 33.58 -21.63 4.32
CA ALA A 311 35.00 -21.73 4.65
C ALA A 311 35.72 -22.82 3.84
N ALA A 312 35.00 -23.85 3.37
CA ALA A 312 35.54 -24.90 2.49
C ALA A 312 35.94 -24.31 1.12
N VAL A 313 35.00 -23.65 0.44
CA VAL A 313 35.23 -22.99 -0.87
C VAL A 313 36.35 -21.95 -0.77
N MET A 314 36.39 -21.17 0.32
CA MET A 314 37.47 -20.21 0.59
C MET A 314 38.86 -20.86 0.66
N ARG A 315 38.97 -21.98 1.40
CA ARG A 315 40.21 -22.71 1.64
C ARG A 315 40.67 -23.52 0.43
N GLU A 316 39.79 -24.38 -0.08
CA GLU A 316 40.11 -25.46 -1.04
C GLU A 316 40.11 -24.98 -2.49
N HIS A 317 39.35 -23.92 -2.81
CA HIS A 317 39.10 -23.53 -4.20
C HIS A 317 39.53 -22.11 -4.51
N ILE A 318 39.19 -21.14 -3.65
CA ILE A 318 39.58 -19.74 -3.82
C ILE A 318 41.06 -19.53 -3.46
N ARG A 319 41.60 -20.35 -2.55
CA ARG A 319 42.94 -20.18 -1.91
C ARG A 319 43.08 -18.84 -1.18
N LYS A 320 42.01 -18.47 -0.47
CA LYS A 320 41.95 -17.32 0.41
C LYS A 320 41.38 -17.79 1.75
N ALA A 321 42.25 -18.19 2.67
CA ALA A 321 41.83 -18.28 4.07
C ALA A 321 41.54 -16.86 4.55
N VAL A 322 40.28 -16.61 4.94
CA VAL A 322 39.84 -15.49 5.78
C VAL A 322 39.00 -16.13 6.87
N ASP A 323 39.19 -15.74 8.12
CA ASP A 323 38.33 -16.22 9.20
C ASP A 323 36.98 -15.50 9.20
N LEU A 324 35.89 -16.27 9.26
CA LEU A 324 34.53 -15.73 9.27
C LEU A 324 34.19 -15.14 10.65
N ASP A 325 34.81 -15.61 11.73
CA ASP A 325 34.62 -15.02 13.06
C ASP A 325 35.37 -13.69 13.20
N GLN A 326 36.62 -13.60 12.74
CA GLN A 326 37.31 -12.31 12.53
C GLN A 326 36.51 -11.34 11.65
N VAL A 327 35.80 -11.81 10.61
CA VAL A 327 34.90 -10.95 9.80
C VAL A 327 33.69 -10.47 10.59
N ARG A 328 33.13 -11.30 11.50
CA ARG A 328 32.07 -10.85 12.44
C ARG A 328 32.62 -9.78 13.38
N ASP A 329 33.81 -9.97 13.93
CA ASP A 329 34.41 -9.03 14.89
C ASP A 329 34.83 -7.70 14.26
N VAL A 330 35.50 -7.71 13.10
CA VAL A 330 35.74 -6.48 12.32
C VAL A 330 34.43 -5.77 12.00
N THR A 331 33.34 -6.51 11.70
CA THR A 331 32.01 -5.92 11.51
C THR A 331 31.48 -5.27 12.79
N ARG A 332 31.60 -5.92 13.96
CA ARG A 332 31.22 -5.36 15.27
C ARG A 332 32.02 -4.09 15.58
N TRP A 333 33.36 -4.16 15.54
CA TRP A 333 34.26 -3.05 15.86
C TRP A 333 34.06 -1.85 14.95
N CYS A 334 33.83 -2.06 13.65
CA CYS A 334 33.51 -0.96 12.73
C CYS A 334 32.20 -0.27 13.11
N VAL A 335 31.13 -1.03 13.41
CA VAL A 335 29.83 -0.46 13.78
C VAL A 335 29.90 0.28 15.13
N GLU A 336 30.66 -0.25 16.11
CA GLU A 336 30.97 0.43 17.37
C GLU A 336 31.71 1.76 17.16
N ALA A 337 32.71 1.78 16.28
CA ALA A 337 33.45 2.99 15.92
C ALA A 337 32.66 3.96 15.00
N GLY A 338 31.45 3.59 14.55
CA GLY A 338 30.71 4.40 13.57
C GLY A 338 31.42 4.50 12.20
N ILE A 339 32.18 3.46 11.84
CA ILE A 339 32.58 3.14 10.46
C ILE A 339 31.47 2.28 9.84
N ILE A 340 31.30 2.35 8.52
CA ILE A 340 30.43 1.45 7.77
C ILE A 340 31.24 0.26 7.26
N PRO A 341 31.16 -0.94 7.87
CA PRO A 341 31.79 -2.12 7.31
C PRO A 341 31.00 -2.64 6.09
N ARG A 342 31.71 -3.25 5.14
CA ARG A 342 31.13 -3.87 3.94
C ARG A 342 31.85 -5.17 3.60
N GLY A 343 31.18 -6.30 3.79
CA GLY A 343 31.64 -7.57 3.21
C GLY A 343 31.45 -7.58 1.69
N LEU A 344 32.54 -7.73 0.94
CA LEU A 344 32.50 -7.98 -0.51
C LEU A 344 32.43 -9.50 -0.73
N PHE A 345 31.51 -9.94 -1.58
CA PHE A 345 31.29 -11.34 -1.92
C PHE A 345 31.27 -11.54 -3.44
N ILE A 346 31.61 -12.76 -3.85
CA ILE A 346 31.53 -13.25 -5.23
C ILE A 346 30.59 -14.46 -5.22
N VAL A 347 29.77 -14.63 -6.25
CA VAL A 347 29.03 -15.88 -6.50
C VAL A 347 29.50 -16.54 -7.79
N SER A 348 29.37 -17.86 -7.87
CA SER A 348 30.00 -18.72 -8.88
C SER A 348 31.52 -18.83 -8.67
N ASN A 349 31.94 -18.90 -7.40
CA ASN A 349 33.32 -19.28 -7.06
C ASN A 349 33.62 -20.72 -7.55
N PRO A 350 34.90 -21.09 -7.78
CA PRO A 350 35.21 -22.46 -8.18
C PRO A 350 34.77 -23.49 -7.13
N GLY A 351 34.19 -24.60 -7.59
CA GLY A 351 33.55 -25.61 -6.73
C GLY A 351 32.31 -25.14 -5.93
N GLU A 352 31.85 -23.89 -6.09
CA GLU A 352 30.70 -23.38 -5.34
C GLU A 352 29.38 -23.94 -5.84
N THR A 353 28.82 -24.88 -5.08
CA THR A 353 27.46 -25.37 -5.29
C THR A 353 26.42 -24.32 -4.86
N TYR A 354 25.17 -24.48 -5.32
CA TYR A 354 24.06 -23.66 -4.85
C TYR A 354 23.87 -23.74 -3.31
N ALA A 355 24.19 -24.87 -2.68
CA ALA A 355 24.15 -25.00 -1.22
C ALA A 355 25.24 -24.13 -0.53
N SER A 356 26.46 -24.11 -1.06
CA SER A 356 27.52 -23.20 -0.59
C SER A 356 27.12 -21.73 -0.78
N ALA A 357 26.59 -21.37 -1.95
CA ALA A 357 26.15 -20.00 -2.21
C ALA A 357 24.98 -19.55 -1.31
N LEU A 358 24.18 -20.48 -0.75
CA LEU A 358 23.21 -20.18 0.30
C LEU A 358 23.87 -19.91 1.66
N LYS A 359 24.95 -20.62 2.04
CA LYS A 359 25.75 -20.25 3.23
C LYS A 359 26.28 -18.82 3.11
N SER A 360 26.83 -18.45 1.95
CA SER A 360 27.24 -17.07 1.63
C SER A 360 26.08 -16.08 1.81
N LEU A 361 24.89 -16.41 1.32
CA LEU A 361 23.71 -15.57 1.45
C LEU A 361 23.23 -15.41 2.91
N ASP A 362 23.35 -16.44 3.73
CA ASP A 362 22.98 -16.41 5.15
C ASP A 362 24.03 -15.70 6.02
N PHE A 363 25.31 -15.86 5.73
CA PHE A 363 26.36 -15.04 6.35
C PHE A 363 26.21 -13.55 5.97
N MET A 364 25.87 -13.24 4.70
CA MET A 364 25.51 -11.86 4.31
C MET A 364 24.31 -11.32 5.12
N ARG A 365 23.31 -12.14 5.48
CA ARG A 365 22.21 -11.70 6.36
C ARG A 365 22.70 -11.46 7.79
N GLU A 366 23.62 -12.28 8.28
CA GLU A 366 24.23 -12.12 9.59
C GLU A 366 24.99 -10.79 9.71
N LEU A 367 25.85 -10.47 8.74
CA LEU A 367 26.56 -9.18 8.72
C LEU A 367 25.59 -7.98 8.68
N HIS A 368 24.43 -8.11 8.03
CA HIS A 368 23.38 -7.07 8.08
C HIS A 368 22.67 -6.97 9.44
N ARG A 369 22.52 -8.08 10.19
CA ARG A 369 22.02 -8.05 11.58
C ARG A 369 23.02 -7.36 12.52
N LEU A 370 24.32 -7.53 12.28
CA LEU A 370 25.39 -6.83 13.00
C LEU A 370 25.48 -5.33 12.65
N GLY A 371 24.73 -4.85 11.65
CA GLY A 371 24.69 -3.45 11.21
C GLY A 371 25.61 -3.14 10.01
N GLY A 372 26.35 -4.13 9.52
CA GLY A 372 27.19 -4.00 8.34
C GLY A 372 26.42 -4.02 7.02
N LYS A 373 27.14 -3.69 5.94
CA LYS A 373 26.65 -3.77 4.56
C LYS A 373 27.34 -4.92 3.84
N THR A 374 26.87 -5.23 2.63
CA THR A 374 27.50 -6.22 1.76
C THR A 374 27.40 -5.79 0.30
N SER A 375 28.27 -6.29 -0.56
CA SER A 375 28.16 -6.22 -2.03
C SER A 375 28.37 -7.61 -2.62
N VAL A 376 27.70 -7.93 -3.74
CA VAL A 376 27.86 -9.21 -4.45
C VAL A 376 28.20 -8.98 -5.91
N ASN A 377 29.31 -9.56 -6.36
CA ASN A 377 29.71 -9.67 -7.76
C ASN A 377 29.54 -11.12 -8.25
N VAL A 378 29.65 -11.36 -9.56
CA VAL A 378 29.71 -12.70 -10.16
C VAL A 378 31.14 -12.97 -10.59
N MET A 379 31.64 -14.20 -10.42
CA MET A 379 33.02 -14.56 -10.71
C MET A 379 33.38 -14.33 -12.19
N LYS A 380 34.49 -13.65 -12.43
CA LYS A 380 35.02 -13.34 -13.76
C LYS A 380 36.32 -14.08 -14.00
N ILE A 381 36.52 -14.51 -15.24
CA ILE A 381 37.79 -15.05 -15.72
C ILE A 381 38.64 -13.88 -16.22
N TYR A 382 39.93 -13.87 -15.87
CA TYR A 382 40.92 -12.90 -16.33
C TYR A 382 42.13 -13.61 -16.94
N PRO A 383 42.78 -13.03 -17.97
CA PRO A 383 43.94 -13.61 -18.63
C PRO A 383 45.07 -13.94 -17.64
N GLY A 384 45.78 -15.05 -17.87
CA GLY A 384 46.96 -15.47 -17.08
C GLY A 384 46.66 -16.05 -15.69
N THR A 385 45.42 -15.94 -15.18
CA THR A 385 45.04 -16.44 -13.85
C THR A 385 44.94 -17.98 -13.78
N GLU A 386 45.04 -18.55 -12.57
CA GLU A 386 44.75 -19.99 -12.38
C GLU A 386 43.28 -20.31 -12.70
N LEU A 387 42.38 -19.34 -12.47
CA LEU A 387 40.99 -19.45 -12.86
C LEU A 387 40.80 -19.62 -14.38
N GLU A 388 41.59 -18.92 -15.22
CA GLU A 388 41.59 -19.16 -16.66
C GLU A 388 42.08 -20.58 -16.98
N ARG A 389 43.18 -21.02 -16.39
CA ARG A 389 43.71 -22.37 -16.61
C ARG A 389 42.70 -23.45 -16.21
N ARG A 390 42.00 -23.29 -15.07
CA ARG A 390 40.87 -24.15 -14.68
C ARG A 390 39.71 -24.08 -15.68
N ALA A 391 39.31 -22.89 -16.13
CA ALA A 391 38.22 -22.71 -17.08
C ALA A 391 38.51 -23.32 -18.47
N ARG A 392 39.77 -23.30 -18.93
CA ARG A 392 40.18 -23.99 -20.17
C ARG A 392 40.20 -25.51 -19.98
N ARG A 393 40.78 -26.03 -18.88
CA ARG A 393 40.76 -27.48 -18.55
C ARG A 393 39.35 -28.07 -18.47
N LEU A 394 38.37 -27.28 -18.01
CA LEU A 394 36.97 -27.68 -17.85
C LEU A 394 36.06 -27.35 -19.06
N GLY A 395 36.61 -26.85 -20.18
CA GLY A 395 35.82 -26.50 -21.37
C GLY A 395 34.77 -25.39 -21.14
N LEU A 396 34.95 -24.56 -20.10
CA LEU A 396 34.05 -23.44 -19.78
C LEU A 396 34.27 -22.26 -20.73
N LEU A 397 35.51 -22.07 -21.18
CA LEU A 397 35.85 -21.25 -22.34
C LEU A 397 35.76 -22.10 -23.62
N PRO A 398 35.31 -21.54 -24.76
CA PRO A 398 35.29 -22.25 -26.04
C PRO A 398 36.68 -22.76 -26.48
N ALA A 399 36.69 -23.85 -27.25
CA ALA A 399 37.88 -24.25 -28.01
C ALA A 399 38.33 -23.09 -28.91
N GLY A 400 39.65 -22.85 -28.97
CA GLY A 400 40.21 -21.72 -29.71
C GLY A 400 39.95 -20.32 -29.13
N PHE A 401 39.40 -20.18 -27.91
CA PHE A 401 39.12 -18.86 -27.34
C PHE A 401 40.38 -17.97 -27.20
N ARG A 402 40.35 -16.84 -27.91
CA ARG A 402 41.32 -15.74 -27.93
C ARG A 402 40.82 -14.55 -27.09
N TRP A 403 41.69 -13.97 -26.28
CA TRP A 403 41.40 -12.75 -25.51
C TRP A 403 41.23 -11.51 -26.40
N ALA A 404 41.95 -11.42 -27.51
CA ALA A 404 41.71 -10.41 -28.55
C ALA A 404 40.42 -10.64 -29.37
N GLY A 405 39.76 -11.79 -29.17
CA GLY A 405 38.46 -12.09 -29.77
C GLY A 405 37.26 -11.54 -28.99
N GLU A 406 36.07 -11.72 -29.58
CA GLU A 406 34.79 -11.37 -28.97
C GLU A 406 34.58 -12.01 -27.59
N SER A 407 33.67 -11.47 -26.79
CA SER A 407 33.37 -12.09 -25.49
C SER A 407 32.63 -13.42 -25.70
N PRO A 408 33.17 -14.55 -25.19
CA PRO A 408 32.63 -15.88 -25.41
C PRO A 408 31.44 -16.17 -24.47
N SER A 409 30.74 -15.15 -24.00
CA SER A 409 29.86 -15.23 -22.85
C SER A 409 28.65 -16.13 -23.15
N ARG A 410 28.73 -17.41 -22.74
CA ARG A 410 27.61 -18.38 -22.77
C ARG A 410 26.37 -17.89 -22.01
N ALA A 411 26.53 -16.89 -21.17
CA ALA A 411 25.47 -16.14 -20.50
C ALA A 411 25.48 -14.65 -20.92
N PRO A 412 25.01 -14.28 -22.13
CA PRO A 412 24.93 -12.86 -22.53
C PRO A 412 24.02 -12.05 -21.60
N ALA A 413 23.10 -12.73 -20.90
CA ALA A 413 22.33 -12.25 -19.76
C ALA A 413 23.17 -11.42 -18.78
N LEU A 414 24.34 -11.95 -18.46
CA LEU A 414 25.27 -11.41 -17.48
C LEU A 414 26.23 -10.40 -18.08
N ALA A 415 26.36 -10.25 -19.41
CA ALA A 415 27.26 -9.26 -20.03
C ALA A 415 26.91 -7.83 -19.58
N SER A 416 25.62 -7.49 -19.53
CA SER A 416 25.09 -6.25 -18.92
C SER A 416 25.47 -6.07 -17.43
N LEU A 417 25.83 -7.16 -16.76
CA LEU A 417 26.21 -7.22 -15.36
C LEU A 417 27.71 -7.41 -15.10
N VAL A 418 28.54 -7.76 -16.09
CA VAL A 418 29.99 -8.03 -15.93
C VAL A 418 30.94 -7.34 -16.92
N GLY A 419 30.47 -6.90 -18.09
CA GLY A 419 31.29 -6.36 -19.18
C GLY A 419 31.86 -7.44 -20.11
N ASP A 420 32.90 -7.10 -20.88
CA ASP A 420 33.50 -8.03 -21.86
C ASP A 420 34.15 -9.28 -21.19
N ALA A 421 34.45 -9.24 -19.89
CA ALA A 421 35.10 -10.32 -19.17
C ALA A 421 34.23 -11.60 -19.10
N PRO A 422 34.73 -12.78 -19.49
CA PRO A 422 33.98 -14.03 -19.41
C PRO A 422 33.56 -14.35 -17.96
N VAL A 423 32.33 -14.83 -17.77
CA VAL A 423 31.84 -15.30 -16.47
C VAL A 423 32.31 -16.74 -16.24
N TYR A 424 32.78 -17.03 -15.02
CA TYR A 424 33.08 -18.40 -14.62
C TYR A 424 31.79 -19.11 -14.14
N LEU A 425 31.39 -20.18 -14.81
CA LEU A 425 30.15 -20.93 -14.56
C LEU A 425 30.45 -22.43 -14.52
N GLU A 426 30.76 -22.96 -13.33
CA GLU A 426 31.17 -24.37 -13.14
C GLU A 426 30.03 -25.25 -12.60
N HIS A 427 29.36 -24.84 -11.51
CA HIS A 427 28.24 -25.58 -10.91
C HIS A 427 26.96 -24.74 -10.73
N LEU A 428 27.02 -23.42 -10.95
CA LEU A 428 25.93 -22.49 -10.75
C LEU A 428 25.35 -22.03 -12.09
N SER A 429 24.03 -22.20 -12.25
CA SER A 429 23.30 -21.74 -13.43
C SER A 429 23.02 -20.23 -13.40
N VAL A 430 22.71 -19.64 -14.56
CA VAL A 430 22.39 -18.21 -14.68
C VAL A 430 21.13 -17.84 -13.88
N GLU A 431 20.15 -18.74 -13.83
CA GLU A 431 18.91 -18.60 -13.07
C GLU A 431 19.17 -18.68 -11.57
N GLN A 432 20.07 -19.58 -11.14
CA GLN A 432 20.51 -19.71 -9.74
C GLN A 432 21.25 -18.44 -9.28
N ILE A 433 22.17 -17.91 -10.10
CA ILE A 433 22.86 -16.64 -9.85
C ILE A 433 21.84 -15.49 -9.78
N GLY A 434 20.85 -15.46 -10.69
CA GLY A 434 19.75 -14.49 -10.66
C GLY A 434 18.91 -14.57 -9.37
N GLU A 435 18.57 -15.78 -8.91
CA GLU A 435 17.84 -15.99 -7.64
C GLU A 435 18.69 -15.57 -6.42
N LEU A 436 19.98 -15.91 -6.38
CA LEU A 436 20.90 -15.51 -5.30
C LEU A 436 21.01 -13.97 -5.22
N LEU A 437 21.24 -13.31 -6.35
CA LEU A 437 21.30 -11.84 -6.43
C LEU A 437 19.96 -11.18 -6.06
N PHE A 438 18.82 -11.78 -6.39
CA PHE A 438 17.51 -11.31 -5.94
C PHE A 438 17.32 -11.43 -4.43
N ARG A 439 17.60 -12.62 -3.89
CA ARG A 439 17.47 -12.92 -2.46
C ARG A 439 18.36 -11.99 -1.62
N TRP A 440 19.55 -11.66 -2.13
CA TRP A 440 20.45 -10.65 -1.55
C TRP A 440 19.84 -9.24 -1.59
N ARG A 441 19.48 -8.72 -2.79
CA ARG A 441 18.88 -7.38 -2.96
C ARG A 441 17.64 -7.15 -2.07
N ARG A 442 16.87 -8.21 -1.81
CA ARG A 442 15.66 -8.18 -0.97
C ARG A 442 15.94 -7.77 0.48
N PHE A 443 17.08 -8.13 1.07
CA PHE A 443 17.44 -7.69 2.43
C PHE A 443 18.46 -6.55 2.44
N SER A 444 19.32 -6.42 1.43
CA SER A 444 20.36 -5.37 1.38
C SER A 444 19.84 -3.96 1.05
N GLY A 445 18.52 -3.77 0.96
CA GLY A 445 17.87 -2.47 0.76
C GLY A 445 18.01 -1.89 -0.65
N PHE A 446 18.61 -2.63 -1.59
CA PHE A 446 18.93 -2.14 -2.93
C PHE A 446 17.66 -2.04 -3.80
N GLN A 447 17.38 -0.87 -4.38
CA GLN A 447 16.16 -0.70 -5.20
C GLN A 447 16.23 -1.55 -6.48
N SER A 448 15.39 -2.57 -6.54
CA SER A 448 15.52 -3.67 -7.52
C SER A 448 15.18 -3.29 -8.95
N TRP A 449 14.19 -2.41 -9.15
CA TRP A 449 13.58 -2.16 -10.46
C TRP A 449 14.32 -1.12 -11.30
N ALA A 450 14.84 -0.05 -10.71
CA ALA A 450 15.48 1.04 -11.45
C ALA A 450 16.69 0.56 -12.28
N LYS A 451 17.64 -0.16 -11.66
CA LYS A 451 18.80 -0.72 -12.40
C LYS A 451 18.45 -1.89 -13.32
N ALA A 452 17.33 -2.59 -13.11
CA ALA A 452 16.85 -3.61 -14.05
C ALA A 452 16.26 -2.98 -15.32
N LEU A 453 15.44 -1.93 -15.17
CA LEU A 453 14.93 -1.11 -16.27
C LEU A 453 16.07 -0.38 -17.00
N GLN A 454 17.10 0.07 -16.28
CA GLN A 454 18.30 0.68 -16.88
C GLN A 454 19.09 -0.34 -17.73
N ALA A 455 19.24 -1.58 -17.28
CA ALA A 455 19.87 -2.64 -18.07
C ALA A 455 19.04 -3.00 -19.32
N ALA A 456 17.72 -3.13 -19.18
CA ALA A 456 16.82 -3.39 -20.31
C ALA A 456 16.83 -2.24 -21.36
N ARG A 457 16.89 -0.98 -20.91
CA ARG A 457 17.05 0.20 -21.77
C ARG A 457 18.45 0.34 -22.40
N GLY A 458 19.44 -0.39 -21.89
CA GLY A 458 20.80 -0.41 -22.41
C GLY A 458 21.07 -1.48 -23.47
N ALA A 459 20.16 -2.45 -23.64
CA ALA A 459 20.27 -3.51 -24.63
C ALA A 459 20.09 -2.95 -26.06
N ARG A 460 21.03 -3.27 -26.95
CA ARG A 460 21.08 -2.75 -28.33
C ARG A 460 20.64 -3.77 -29.38
N THR A 461 20.60 -5.05 -29.04
CA THR A 461 20.16 -6.13 -29.95
C THR A 461 19.01 -6.97 -29.35
N PRO A 462 18.16 -7.59 -30.19
CA PRO A 462 17.17 -8.56 -29.72
C PRO A 462 17.80 -9.74 -28.97
N ARG A 463 19.04 -10.12 -29.31
CA ARG A 463 19.79 -11.20 -28.66
C ARG A 463 20.19 -10.84 -27.23
N GLU A 464 20.64 -9.61 -26.98
CA GLU A 464 20.86 -9.10 -25.61
C GLU A 464 19.54 -9.08 -24.82
N LEU A 465 18.47 -8.58 -25.42
CA LEU A 465 17.18 -8.41 -24.75
C LEU A 465 16.55 -9.78 -24.39
N ALA A 466 16.58 -10.75 -25.31
CA ALA A 466 16.22 -12.13 -25.05
C ALA A 466 17.13 -12.78 -24.00
N SER A 467 18.42 -12.44 -23.98
CA SER A 467 19.35 -12.97 -22.97
C SER A 467 19.03 -12.52 -21.55
N LEU A 468 18.31 -11.41 -21.34
CA LEU A 468 17.85 -11.02 -20.02
C LEU A 468 16.73 -11.94 -19.47
N LEU A 469 16.10 -12.78 -20.30
CA LEU A 469 14.95 -13.61 -19.90
C LEU A 469 15.25 -14.62 -18.78
N PRO A 470 16.38 -15.37 -18.73
CA PRO A 470 16.66 -16.28 -17.62
C PRO A 470 16.92 -15.56 -16.29
N LEU A 471 17.52 -14.36 -16.33
CA LEU A 471 17.66 -13.49 -15.15
C LEU A 471 16.29 -12.95 -14.71
N ALA A 472 15.49 -12.44 -15.66
CA ALA A 472 14.13 -11.98 -15.40
C ALA A 472 13.24 -13.11 -14.86
N TRP A 473 13.41 -14.34 -15.33
CA TRP A 473 12.74 -15.53 -14.84
C TRP A 473 13.25 -15.97 -13.46
N GLY A 474 14.55 -15.84 -13.16
CA GLY A 474 15.08 -16.02 -11.81
C GLY A 474 14.49 -14.99 -10.82
N PHE A 475 14.47 -13.71 -11.21
CA PHE A 475 13.81 -12.63 -10.48
C PHE A 475 12.31 -12.88 -10.30
N LEU A 476 11.62 -13.32 -11.35
CA LEU A 476 10.18 -13.59 -11.34
C LEU A 476 9.85 -14.84 -10.52
N ARG A 477 10.59 -15.95 -10.66
CA ARG A 477 10.36 -17.21 -9.92
C ARG A 477 10.66 -17.07 -8.44
N ALA A 478 11.73 -16.37 -8.07
CA ALA A 478 12.01 -16.04 -6.67
C ALA A 478 11.02 -15.00 -6.13
N GLY A 479 10.61 -14.05 -6.97
CA GLY A 479 9.51 -13.12 -6.73
C GLY A 479 8.21 -13.85 -6.41
N LEU A 480 7.77 -14.75 -7.30
CA LEU A 480 6.57 -15.58 -7.27
C LEU A 480 6.57 -16.60 -6.13
N ARG A 481 7.69 -17.25 -5.80
CA ARG A 481 7.80 -18.06 -4.56
C ARG A 481 7.55 -17.18 -3.32
N SER A 482 8.15 -16.00 -3.30
CA SER A 482 7.95 -15.03 -2.21
C SER A 482 6.57 -14.37 -2.23
N LEU A 483 5.89 -14.37 -3.39
CA LEU A 483 4.54 -13.84 -3.60
C LEU A 483 3.53 -14.91 -3.18
N ALA A 484 3.60 -16.14 -3.69
CA ALA A 484 2.79 -17.28 -3.25
C ALA A 484 2.76 -17.42 -1.73
N GLY A 485 3.92 -17.38 -1.04
CA GLY A 485 3.96 -17.41 0.42
C GLY A 485 3.26 -16.22 1.11
N ARG A 486 3.39 -14.99 0.58
CA ARG A 486 2.76 -13.79 1.18
C ARG A 486 1.33 -13.54 0.72
N THR A 487 0.95 -13.98 -0.48
CA THR A 487 -0.40 -13.92 -1.04
C THR A 487 -1.22 -15.05 -0.45
N ALA A 488 -0.68 -16.25 -0.21
CA ALA A 488 -1.33 -17.25 0.63
C ALA A 488 -1.54 -16.71 2.05
N ALA A 489 -0.52 -16.13 2.69
CA ALA A 489 -0.68 -15.54 4.02
C ALA A 489 -1.67 -14.35 4.07
N VAL A 490 -1.72 -13.50 3.04
CA VAL A 490 -2.67 -12.38 2.93
C VAL A 490 -4.07 -12.85 2.56
N LEU A 491 -4.24 -13.86 1.71
CA LEU A 491 -5.54 -14.44 1.38
C LEU A 491 -6.09 -15.25 2.56
N LEU A 492 -5.26 -16.05 3.24
CA LEU A 492 -5.64 -16.73 4.49
C LEU A 492 -5.96 -15.72 5.60
N GLY A 493 -5.16 -14.65 5.74
CA GLY A 493 -5.43 -13.57 6.68
C GLY A 493 -6.70 -12.79 6.37
N ALA A 494 -6.97 -12.50 5.09
CA ALA A 494 -8.20 -11.84 4.64
C ALA A 494 -9.42 -12.76 4.77
N LEU A 495 -9.28 -14.06 4.47
CA LEU A 495 -10.32 -15.07 4.64
C LEU A 495 -10.64 -15.27 6.12
N ALA A 496 -9.63 -15.38 6.98
CA ALA A 496 -9.81 -15.43 8.44
C ALA A 496 -10.45 -14.15 8.97
N ALA A 497 -10.04 -12.97 8.49
CA ALA A 497 -10.68 -11.70 8.85
C ALA A 497 -12.15 -11.62 8.37
N LEU A 498 -12.47 -12.13 7.18
CA LEU A 498 -13.85 -12.22 6.67
C LEU A 498 -14.69 -13.23 7.46
N VAL A 499 -14.13 -14.38 7.84
CA VAL A 499 -14.80 -15.38 8.68
C VAL A 499 -15.04 -14.84 10.10
N LEU A 500 -14.07 -14.16 10.70
CA LEU A 500 -14.22 -13.50 12.00
C LEU A 500 -15.19 -12.32 11.94
N LEU A 501 -15.23 -11.57 10.84
CA LEU A 501 -16.20 -10.50 10.63
C LEU A 501 -17.61 -11.06 10.38
N GLU A 502 -17.76 -12.17 9.65
CA GLU A 502 -19.03 -12.87 9.47
C GLU A 502 -19.53 -13.45 10.79
N ALA A 503 -18.66 -14.07 11.59
CA ALA A 503 -18.97 -14.55 12.94
C ALA A 503 -19.35 -13.39 13.87
N GLY A 504 -18.59 -12.30 13.85
CA GLY A 504 -18.86 -11.08 14.62
C GLY A 504 -20.19 -10.41 14.22
N LEU A 505 -20.51 -10.33 12.92
CA LEU A 505 -21.80 -9.85 12.43
C LEU A 505 -22.95 -10.83 12.72
N ARG A 506 -22.68 -12.15 12.78
CA ARG A 506 -23.64 -13.17 13.21
C ARG A 506 -24.00 -13.02 14.67
N LEU A 507 -22.99 -12.93 15.54
CA LEU A 507 -23.14 -12.65 16.98
C LEU A 507 -23.78 -11.28 17.23
N PHE A 508 -23.33 -10.22 16.55
CA PHE A 508 -23.89 -8.88 16.72
C PHE A 508 -25.36 -8.83 16.31
N GLY A 509 -25.75 -9.39 15.17
CA GLY A 509 -27.16 -9.55 14.78
C GLY A 509 -27.85 -10.79 15.39
N ALA A 510 -27.30 -11.35 16.46
CA ALA A 510 -27.96 -12.25 17.40
C ALA A 510 -28.14 -11.55 18.78
N ALA A 511 -27.28 -10.59 19.12
CA ALA A 511 -27.49 -9.63 20.21
C ALA A 511 -28.42 -8.45 19.83
N GLN A 512 -28.47 -8.08 18.55
CA GLN A 512 -29.48 -7.18 17.96
C GLN A 512 -30.75 -7.91 17.51
N ARG A 513 -30.82 -9.24 17.66
CA ARG A 513 -32.05 -9.77 18.25
C ARG A 513 -32.05 -9.34 19.70
N ILE A 514 -32.39 -8.08 19.93
CA ILE A 514 -33.07 -7.69 21.17
C ILE A 514 -34.16 -8.74 21.30
N ALA A 515 -34.12 -9.51 22.39
CA ALA A 515 -35.11 -10.55 22.60
C ALA A 515 -36.50 -9.89 22.47
N LEU A 516 -37.49 -10.67 22.03
CA LEU A 516 -38.86 -10.41 22.44
C LEU A 516 -38.77 -10.14 23.95
N GLU A 517 -39.13 -8.93 24.40
CA GLU A 517 -38.98 -8.51 25.81
C GLU A 517 -40.00 -9.29 26.64
N VAL A 518 -39.72 -10.57 26.86
CA VAL A 518 -40.46 -11.50 27.70
C VAL A 518 -40.18 -11.09 29.14
N PRO A 519 -41.12 -10.43 29.83
CA PRO A 519 -40.93 -10.06 31.22
C PRO A 519 -40.97 -11.33 32.08
N GLU A 520 -40.45 -11.27 33.30
CA GLU A 520 -40.51 -12.42 34.22
C GLU A 520 -41.96 -12.87 34.43
N ARG A 521 -42.29 -14.06 33.88
CA ARG A 521 -43.61 -14.67 33.97
C ARG A 521 -43.84 -15.16 35.40
N ARG A 522 -44.76 -14.53 36.12
CA ARG A 522 -45.21 -15.00 37.44
C ARG A 522 -46.24 -16.13 37.27
N PRO A 523 -46.37 -17.06 38.23
CA PRO A 523 -47.47 -18.02 38.23
C PRO A 523 -48.81 -17.28 38.18
N GLY A 524 -49.64 -17.58 37.17
CA GLY A 524 -50.91 -16.88 36.90
C GLY A 524 -50.85 -15.78 35.83
N ASP A 525 -49.67 -15.30 35.44
CA ASP A 525 -49.53 -14.33 34.33
C ASP A 525 -49.95 -14.97 33.00
N SER A 526 -50.74 -14.23 32.22
CA SER A 526 -51.19 -14.60 30.88
C SER A 526 -50.50 -13.77 29.79
N VAL A 527 -49.74 -14.44 28.93
CA VAL A 527 -48.82 -13.86 27.96
C VAL A 527 -49.49 -13.73 26.60
N VAL A 528 -49.59 -12.50 26.11
CA VAL A 528 -50.17 -12.15 24.81
C VAL A 528 -49.05 -11.73 23.86
N LEU A 529 -48.92 -12.37 22.71
CA LEU A 529 -47.91 -12.03 21.70
C LEU A 529 -48.55 -11.30 20.52
N CYS A 530 -48.22 -10.02 20.35
CA CYS A 530 -48.64 -9.22 19.20
C CYS A 530 -47.67 -9.45 18.03
N LEU A 531 -48.10 -10.17 16.99
CA LEU A 531 -47.32 -10.45 15.79
C LEU A 531 -47.75 -9.56 14.63
N GLY A 532 -46.76 -9.01 13.90
CA GLY A 532 -47.07 -8.14 12.78
C GLY A 532 -45.91 -7.33 12.23
N ASP A 533 -46.28 -6.22 11.59
CA ASP A 533 -45.38 -5.33 10.87
C ASP A 533 -45.13 -4.01 11.62
N SER A 534 -44.90 -2.89 10.91
CA SER A 534 -44.71 -1.55 11.47
C SER A 534 -45.91 -1.05 12.27
N PHE A 535 -47.14 -1.43 11.90
CA PHE A 535 -48.34 -0.99 12.59
C PHE A 535 -48.51 -1.68 13.94
N THR A 536 -48.20 -2.98 14.00
CA THR A 536 -48.19 -3.78 15.25
C THR A 536 -47.03 -3.42 16.16
N PHE A 537 -45.87 -3.05 15.60
CA PHE A 537 -44.73 -2.59 16.39
C PHE A 537 -45.02 -1.32 17.21
N GLY A 538 -46.02 -0.52 16.80
CA GLY A 538 -46.33 0.76 17.42
C GLY A 538 -45.54 1.95 16.86
N THR A 539 -45.12 1.87 15.59
CA THR A 539 -44.47 2.99 14.87
C THR A 539 -45.38 4.22 14.94
N GLY A 540 -44.83 5.42 15.13
CA GLY A 540 -45.61 6.65 15.34
C GLY A 540 -45.97 6.97 16.79
N ALA A 541 -45.63 6.10 17.75
CA ALA A 541 -45.69 6.39 19.18
C ALA A 541 -44.34 6.10 19.88
N PRO A 542 -44.03 6.78 21.01
CA PRO A 542 -42.96 6.38 21.94
C PRO A 542 -43.11 4.93 22.40
N ARG A 543 -42.00 4.25 22.77
CA ARG A 543 -42.01 2.80 23.10
C ARG A 543 -42.97 2.45 24.24
N ASP A 544 -43.02 3.29 25.26
CA ASP A 544 -43.91 3.22 26.43
C ASP A 544 -45.40 3.45 26.09
N LEU A 545 -45.67 4.13 24.97
CA LEU A 545 -47.01 4.42 24.44
C LEU A 545 -47.33 3.64 23.15
N SER A 546 -46.49 2.67 22.79
CA SER A 546 -46.64 1.79 21.62
C SER A 546 -47.86 0.89 21.73
N TYR A 547 -48.35 0.37 20.60
CA TYR A 547 -49.57 -0.43 20.56
C TYR A 547 -49.62 -1.58 21.59
N PRO A 548 -48.58 -2.43 21.74
CA PRO A 548 -48.63 -3.50 22.73
C PRO A 548 -48.61 -3.00 24.19
N ARG A 549 -47.95 -1.86 24.48
CA ARG A 549 -47.98 -1.25 25.83
C ARG A 549 -49.32 -0.56 26.14
N GLN A 550 -49.97 0.04 25.14
CA GLN A 550 -51.36 0.51 25.27
C GLN A 550 -52.30 -0.66 25.55
N LEU A 551 -52.13 -1.79 24.86
CA LEU A 551 -52.90 -3.00 25.10
C LEU A 551 -52.66 -3.58 26.50
N GLU A 552 -51.40 -3.69 26.94
CA GLU A 552 -51.03 -4.13 28.28
C GLU A 552 -51.67 -3.26 29.37
N LYS A 553 -51.62 -1.94 29.21
CA LYS A 553 -52.25 -0.97 30.11
C LYS A 553 -53.77 -1.10 30.15
N VAL A 554 -54.42 -1.30 28.99
CA VAL A 554 -55.88 -1.40 28.89
C VAL A 554 -56.41 -2.74 29.40
N LEU A 555 -55.69 -3.85 29.18
CA LEU A 555 -56.04 -5.17 29.71
C LEU A 555 -55.94 -5.21 31.24
N ASN A 556 -54.85 -4.68 31.80
CA ASN A 556 -54.63 -4.69 33.25
C ASN A 556 -55.38 -3.58 34.02
N ALA A 557 -56.14 -2.70 33.34
CA ALA A 557 -56.82 -1.59 34.01
C ALA A 557 -57.91 -2.04 35.00
N ASP A 558 -58.67 -3.07 34.65
CA ASP A 558 -59.75 -3.64 35.50
C ASP A 558 -59.69 -5.19 35.51
N ALA A 559 -58.53 -5.78 35.22
CA ALA A 559 -58.33 -7.21 35.43
C ALA A 559 -58.22 -7.49 36.94
N GLY A 560 -58.86 -8.57 37.40
CA GLY A 560 -58.81 -8.99 38.80
C GLY A 560 -57.47 -9.66 39.17
N PRO A 561 -57.46 -10.84 39.82
CA PRO A 561 -56.22 -11.51 40.25
C PRO A 561 -55.35 -12.05 39.08
N ARG A 562 -55.73 -11.80 37.81
CA ARG A 562 -55.08 -12.33 36.61
C ARG A 562 -54.42 -11.20 35.82
N ARG A 563 -53.09 -11.14 35.87
CA ARG A 563 -52.28 -10.15 35.14
C ARG A 563 -52.05 -10.58 33.69
N PHE A 564 -52.16 -9.62 32.77
CA PHE A 564 -51.82 -9.78 31.36
C PHE A 564 -50.43 -9.19 31.08
N VAL A 565 -49.65 -9.87 30.26
CA VAL A 565 -48.29 -9.47 29.89
C VAL A 565 -48.20 -9.46 28.36
N VAL A 566 -47.95 -8.31 27.75
CA VAL A 566 -48.07 -8.16 26.28
C VAL A 566 -46.69 -7.96 25.65
N VAL A 567 -46.30 -8.93 24.83
CA VAL A 567 -45.01 -8.97 24.15
C VAL A 567 -45.13 -8.43 22.73
N ASN A 568 -44.29 -7.45 22.39
CA ASN A 568 -44.23 -6.85 21.06
C ASN A 568 -43.36 -7.70 20.12
N GLY A 569 -44.00 -8.49 19.24
CA GLY A 569 -43.36 -9.21 18.13
C GLY A 569 -43.57 -8.54 16.76
N GLY A 570 -44.06 -7.29 16.73
CA GLY A 570 -44.12 -6.48 15.52
C GLY A 570 -42.73 -6.09 15.04
N VAL A 571 -42.52 -5.98 13.73
CA VAL A 571 -41.23 -5.55 13.16
C VAL A 571 -41.46 -4.61 11.97
N PRO A 572 -40.93 -3.37 12.00
CA PRO A 572 -41.09 -2.43 10.89
C PRO A 572 -40.62 -2.98 9.54
N GLY A 573 -41.46 -2.83 8.51
CA GLY A 573 -41.19 -3.29 7.15
C GLY A 573 -41.23 -4.81 6.92
N ARG A 574 -41.48 -5.64 7.95
CA ARG A 574 -41.64 -7.10 7.81
C ARG A 574 -42.94 -7.40 7.03
N ASN A 575 -42.88 -8.34 6.10
CA ASN A 575 -44.05 -8.84 5.35
C ASN A 575 -44.51 -10.21 5.90
N THR A 576 -45.60 -10.77 5.38
CA THR A 576 -46.17 -12.05 5.87
C THR A 576 -45.19 -13.23 5.79
N THR A 577 -44.43 -13.39 4.70
CA THR A 577 -43.48 -14.51 4.55
C THR A 577 -42.37 -14.39 5.57
N GLN A 578 -41.83 -13.20 5.77
CA GLN A 578 -40.81 -12.93 6.80
C GLN A 578 -41.38 -13.04 8.23
N LEU A 579 -42.69 -12.94 8.42
CA LEU A 579 -43.38 -13.26 9.67
C LEU A 579 -43.37 -14.77 9.89
N LEU A 580 -43.90 -15.53 8.93
CA LEU A 580 -43.94 -17.00 8.93
C LEU A 580 -42.55 -17.64 9.13
N GLU A 581 -41.50 -17.11 8.49
CA GLU A 581 -40.11 -17.62 8.57
C GLU A 581 -39.50 -17.65 9.98
N ALA A 582 -39.94 -16.79 10.91
CA ALA A 582 -39.45 -16.81 12.30
C ALA A 582 -40.52 -17.12 13.35
N LEU A 583 -41.79 -17.32 12.93
CA LEU A 583 -42.92 -17.61 13.80
C LEU A 583 -42.65 -18.74 14.81
N GLU A 584 -42.02 -19.83 14.39
CA GLU A 584 -41.73 -20.94 15.31
C GLU A 584 -40.69 -20.59 16.38
N ALA A 585 -39.72 -19.71 16.07
CA ALA A 585 -38.76 -19.21 17.04
C ALA A 585 -39.40 -18.18 17.98
N ASP A 586 -40.22 -17.28 17.44
CA ASP A 586 -40.95 -16.25 18.19
C ASP A 586 -41.91 -16.92 19.20
N LEU A 587 -42.65 -17.97 18.78
CA LEU A 587 -43.51 -18.77 19.66
C LEU A 587 -42.74 -19.61 20.68
N ALA A 588 -41.61 -20.22 20.31
CA ALA A 588 -40.80 -21.03 21.22
C ALA A 588 -40.12 -20.21 22.33
N ALA A 589 -39.75 -18.96 22.02
CA ALA A 589 -39.16 -18.02 22.97
C ALA A 589 -40.20 -17.44 23.96
N VAL A 590 -41.38 -17.06 23.47
CA VAL A 590 -42.39 -16.37 24.28
C VAL A 590 -43.34 -17.33 25.01
N ARG A 591 -43.65 -18.49 24.42
CA ARG A 591 -44.68 -19.43 24.89
C ARG A 591 -46.01 -18.74 25.25
N PRO A 592 -46.62 -17.98 24.31
CA PRO A 592 -47.80 -17.17 24.61
C PRO A 592 -49.04 -18.02 24.81
N ASP A 593 -49.94 -17.54 25.67
CA ASP A 593 -51.27 -18.13 25.89
C ASP A 593 -52.32 -17.55 24.90
N LEU A 594 -51.98 -16.47 24.18
CA LEU A 594 -52.77 -15.88 23.08
C LEU A 594 -51.84 -15.18 22.07
N VAL A 595 -52.11 -15.35 20.77
CA VAL A 595 -51.48 -14.59 19.68
C VAL A 595 -52.48 -13.58 19.11
N ILE A 596 -52.02 -12.34 18.90
CA ILE A 596 -52.80 -11.29 18.23
C ILE A 596 -52.07 -10.91 16.95
N LEU A 597 -52.76 -11.03 15.81
CA LEU A 597 -52.16 -10.92 14.48
C LEU A 597 -52.72 -9.72 13.72
N LEU A 598 -51.81 -8.84 13.28
CA LEU A 598 -52.06 -7.69 12.41
C LEU A 598 -50.87 -7.56 11.45
N ALA A 599 -51.05 -8.01 10.21
CA ALA A 599 -49.98 -8.12 9.21
C ALA A 599 -50.57 -8.13 7.78
N GLY A 600 -49.75 -7.79 6.78
CA GLY A 600 -50.10 -7.86 5.36
C GLY A 600 -50.01 -6.51 4.64
N LEU A 601 -50.14 -5.40 5.37
CA LEU A 601 -50.11 -4.06 4.79
C LEU A 601 -48.77 -3.77 4.08
N ASN A 602 -47.66 -4.21 4.65
CA ASN A 602 -46.33 -4.05 4.05
C ASN A 602 -46.03 -5.00 2.87
N ASN A 603 -46.86 -6.01 2.58
CA ASN A 603 -46.69 -6.84 1.37
C ASN A 603 -46.92 -6.06 0.08
N SER A 604 -47.67 -4.95 0.14
CA SER A 604 -47.93 -4.05 -1.00
C SER A 604 -46.65 -3.45 -1.60
N TRP A 605 -45.59 -3.29 -0.80
CA TRP A 605 -44.32 -2.68 -1.22
C TRP A 605 -43.06 -3.52 -0.91
N ASN A 606 -43.09 -4.42 0.08
CA ASN A 606 -42.00 -5.36 0.36
C ASN A 606 -42.30 -6.75 -0.24
N LEU A 607 -41.99 -6.94 -1.52
CA LEU A 607 -42.28 -8.16 -2.30
C LEU A 607 -41.34 -9.35 -2.03
N LYS A 608 -40.53 -9.33 -0.96
CA LYS A 608 -39.57 -10.42 -0.64
C LYS A 608 -40.31 -11.70 -0.23
N GLY A 609 -40.34 -12.67 -1.15
CA GLY A 609 -41.08 -13.94 -0.99
C GLY A 609 -42.07 -14.19 -2.13
N TYR A 610 -42.59 -13.12 -2.75
CA TYR A 610 -43.62 -13.17 -3.79
C TYR A 610 -43.28 -14.08 -4.98
N HIS A 611 -42.05 -14.00 -5.51
CA HIS A 611 -41.60 -14.88 -6.61
C HIS A 611 -41.40 -16.34 -6.19
N ALA A 612 -41.16 -16.62 -4.90
CA ALA A 612 -41.09 -17.98 -4.37
C ALA A 612 -42.49 -18.59 -4.20
N HIS A 613 -43.49 -17.78 -3.83
CA HIS A 613 -44.91 -18.16 -3.86
C HIS A 613 -45.37 -18.49 -5.30
N ARG A 614 -44.99 -17.66 -6.29
CA ARG A 614 -45.22 -17.91 -7.74
C ARG A 614 -44.36 -19.03 -8.36
N GLY A 615 -43.71 -19.89 -7.56
CA GLY A 615 -43.06 -21.15 -8.00
C GLY A 615 -41.75 -21.03 -8.79
N GLY A 616 -41.28 -19.84 -9.13
CA GLY A 616 -40.11 -19.63 -9.99
C GLY A 616 -38.76 -19.89 -9.31
N ARG A 617 -38.22 -21.11 -9.41
CA ARG A 617 -36.86 -21.46 -8.92
C ARG A 617 -35.85 -21.68 -10.05
N THR A 618 -35.11 -20.62 -10.41
CA THR A 618 -33.91 -20.74 -11.26
C THR A 618 -32.64 -20.95 -10.42
N TRP A 619 -31.64 -21.62 -11.01
CA TRP A 619 -30.37 -21.94 -10.33
C TRP A 619 -29.60 -20.69 -9.85
N SER A 620 -29.68 -19.60 -10.62
CA SER A 620 -29.07 -18.30 -10.30
C SER A 620 -29.70 -17.65 -9.06
N ALA A 621 -31.03 -17.71 -8.92
CA ALA A 621 -31.74 -17.19 -7.75
C ALA A 621 -31.32 -17.92 -6.45
N ALA A 622 -31.17 -19.25 -6.50
CA ALA A 622 -30.72 -20.04 -5.35
C ALA A 622 -29.25 -19.74 -4.96
N ALA A 623 -28.38 -19.44 -5.93
CA ALA A 623 -27.00 -19.03 -5.66
C ALA A 623 -26.92 -17.61 -5.08
N LEU A 624 -27.70 -16.67 -5.63
CA LEU A 624 -27.81 -15.30 -5.12
C LEU A 624 -28.39 -15.26 -3.70
N ASP A 625 -29.44 -16.04 -3.40
CA ASP A 625 -29.99 -16.16 -2.06
C ASP A 625 -28.95 -16.69 -1.06
N ARG A 626 -28.21 -17.76 -1.41
CA ARG A 626 -27.10 -18.26 -0.57
C ARG A 626 -26.05 -17.18 -0.29
N LEU A 627 -25.72 -16.32 -1.26
CA LEU A 627 -24.85 -15.16 -1.05
C LEU A 627 -25.51 -14.09 -0.17
N TYR A 628 -26.79 -13.78 -0.36
CA TYR A 628 -27.53 -12.84 0.49
C TYR A 628 -27.74 -13.34 1.93
N ARG A 629 -27.64 -14.64 2.21
CA ARG A 629 -27.60 -15.18 3.59
C ARG A 629 -26.29 -14.82 4.33
N ILE A 630 -25.22 -14.45 3.62
CA ILE A 630 -23.93 -14.03 4.19
C ILE A 630 -23.99 -12.54 4.58
N ARG A 631 -23.73 -12.23 5.86
CA ARG A 631 -23.87 -10.85 6.39
C ARG A 631 -22.78 -9.91 5.87
N THR A 632 -21.56 -10.41 5.71
CA THR A 632 -20.43 -9.70 5.08
C THR A 632 -20.69 -9.37 3.61
N PHE A 633 -21.37 -10.24 2.85
CA PHE A 633 -21.78 -9.95 1.46
C PHE A 633 -22.82 -8.83 1.38
N LYS A 634 -23.83 -8.85 2.26
CA LYS A 634 -24.80 -7.75 2.42
C LYS A 634 -24.11 -6.42 2.76
N LEU A 635 -23.18 -6.42 3.71
CA LEU A 635 -22.39 -5.24 4.07
C LEU A 635 -21.53 -4.72 2.90
N ALA A 636 -20.90 -5.61 2.15
CA ALA A 636 -20.12 -5.25 0.96
C ALA A 636 -20.99 -4.63 -0.15
N LYS A 637 -22.21 -5.15 -0.39
CA LYS A 637 -23.15 -4.55 -1.36
C LYS A 637 -23.53 -3.11 -0.97
N LEU A 638 -23.86 -2.87 0.30
CA LEU A 638 -24.18 -1.53 0.81
C LEU A 638 -22.99 -0.56 0.66
N LEU A 639 -21.79 -0.98 1.07
CA LEU A 639 -20.58 -0.17 0.92
C LEU A 639 -20.25 0.14 -0.55
N LEU A 640 -20.52 -0.77 -1.48
CA LEU A 640 -20.35 -0.52 -2.92
C LEU A 640 -21.39 0.46 -3.48
N GLN A 641 -22.62 0.48 -2.94
CA GLN A 641 -23.65 1.46 -3.31
C GLN A 641 -23.28 2.87 -2.80
N ASP A 642 -22.82 2.99 -1.56
CA ASP A 642 -22.33 4.26 -1.01
C ASP A 642 -21.04 4.75 -1.70
N LEU A 643 -20.09 3.87 -2.03
CA LEU A 643 -18.88 4.26 -2.75
C LEU A 643 -19.18 4.81 -4.15
N ARG A 644 -20.20 4.29 -4.84
CA ARG A 644 -20.67 4.84 -6.12
C ARG A 644 -21.25 6.25 -5.96
N ARG A 645 -22.06 6.48 -4.92
CA ARG A 645 -22.58 7.81 -4.56
C ARG A 645 -21.45 8.80 -4.24
N VAL A 646 -20.41 8.36 -3.53
CA VAL A 646 -19.24 9.19 -3.20
C VAL A 646 -18.37 9.49 -4.43
N SER A 647 -18.24 8.56 -5.39
CA SER A 647 -17.45 8.79 -6.61
C SER A 647 -18.04 9.81 -7.58
N ALA A 648 -19.30 10.23 -7.39
CA ALA A 648 -19.94 11.28 -8.18
C ALA A 648 -19.62 12.71 -7.69
N ALA A 649 -18.90 12.88 -6.57
CA ALA A 649 -18.57 14.18 -6.00
C ALA A 649 -17.08 14.55 -6.24
N SER A 650 -16.85 15.70 -6.88
CA SER A 650 -15.50 16.21 -7.19
C SER A 650 -14.70 16.61 -5.93
N PRO A 651 -13.39 16.29 -5.83
CA PRO A 651 -12.67 16.39 -4.56
C PRO A 651 -11.79 17.65 -4.43
N GLY A 652 -12.23 18.70 -3.72
CA GLY A 652 -11.33 19.84 -3.44
C GLY A 652 -11.82 21.08 -2.68
N ALA A 653 -12.26 20.97 -1.43
CA ALA A 653 -12.43 22.14 -0.54
C ALA A 653 -12.24 21.82 0.96
N ARG A 654 -12.04 22.84 1.79
CA ARG A 654 -12.09 22.79 3.27
C ARG A 654 -12.93 23.95 3.81
N PRO A 655 -13.76 23.75 4.85
CA PRO A 655 -14.58 24.81 5.43
C PRO A 655 -13.79 25.68 6.44
N PRO A 656 -14.27 26.90 6.73
CA PRO A 656 -13.83 27.72 7.86
C PRO A 656 -14.16 27.10 9.23
N ARG A 657 -13.80 27.82 10.30
CA ARG A 657 -14.24 27.56 11.68
C ARG A 657 -15.42 28.49 12.05
N ASP A 658 -15.94 28.25 13.25
CA ASP A 658 -16.74 29.17 14.08
C ASP A 658 -18.27 29.15 13.89
N ALA A 659 -18.90 28.16 14.54
CA ALA A 659 -20.26 28.22 15.07
C ALA A 659 -20.35 27.27 16.29
N ALA A 660 -20.94 27.73 17.40
CA ALA A 660 -21.09 26.93 18.63
C ALA A 660 -22.52 26.35 18.75
N PRO A 661 -22.70 25.11 19.25
CA PRO A 661 -24.02 24.48 19.37
C PRO A 661 -24.72 24.84 20.69
N GLN A 662 -26.03 25.10 20.64
CA GLN A 662 -26.91 25.10 21.81
C GLN A 662 -27.46 23.70 22.10
N ALA A 663 -27.86 23.46 23.35
CA ALA A 663 -28.06 22.12 23.90
C ALA A 663 -29.35 21.40 23.48
N ARG A 664 -29.28 20.06 23.36
CA ARG A 664 -30.45 19.15 23.38
C ARG A 664 -30.10 17.83 24.08
N ASP A 665 -30.90 17.51 25.10
CA ASP A 665 -31.15 16.19 25.72
C ASP A 665 -29.94 15.26 25.96
N GLU A 666 -29.23 15.46 27.07
CA GLU A 666 -28.07 14.63 27.46
C GLU A 666 -28.39 13.17 27.80
N SER A 667 -29.66 12.79 28.02
CA SER A 667 -30.02 11.49 28.62
C SER A 667 -29.58 10.31 27.75
N LEU A 668 -29.95 10.33 26.46
CA LEU A 668 -29.51 9.38 25.43
C LEU A 668 -28.01 9.49 25.15
N TYR A 669 -27.44 10.69 25.26
CA TYR A 669 -25.99 10.89 25.11
C TYR A 669 -25.17 10.29 26.26
N ARG A 670 -25.73 10.03 27.45
CA ARG A 670 -25.02 9.27 28.50
C ARG A 670 -24.97 7.77 28.20
N GLY A 671 -26.04 7.19 27.65
CA GLY A 671 -26.06 5.78 27.22
C GLY A 671 -25.08 5.50 26.07
N ALA A 672 -25.15 6.32 25.00
CA ALA A 672 -24.17 6.27 23.92
C ALA A 672 -22.79 6.76 24.36
N GLY A 673 -22.73 7.69 25.32
CA GLY A 673 -21.52 8.26 25.91
C GLY A 673 -20.69 7.21 26.64
N LEU A 674 -21.27 6.43 27.54
CA LEU A 674 -20.58 5.32 28.21
C LEU A 674 -20.06 4.26 27.21
N ALA A 675 -20.74 4.05 26.09
CA ALA A 675 -20.25 3.21 24.99
C ALA A 675 -19.13 3.88 24.15
N LEU A 676 -19.05 5.21 24.16
CA LEU A 676 -18.08 6.04 23.43
C LEU A 676 -16.91 6.54 24.29
N GLU A 677 -17.00 6.53 25.63
CA GLU A 677 -15.93 6.80 26.59
C GLU A 677 -15.04 5.56 26.77
N ARG A 678 -15.65 4.38 26.70
CA ARG A 678 -14.97 3.12 26.33
C ARG A 678 -14.22 3.21 24.98
N LEU A 679 -14.38 4.31 24.24
CA LEU A 679 -13.68 4.67 23.00
C LEU A 679 -13.24 6.16 22.98
N GLY A 680 -12.93 6.82 24.12
CA GLY A 680 -13.03 8.28 24.33
C GLY A 680 -11.74 9.14 24.39
N SER A 681 -11.37 9.59 25.60
CA SER A 681 -10.47 10.74 25.83
C SER A 681 -9.78 10.71 27.21
N LEU A 682 -8.48 11.05 27.29
CA LEU A 682 -7.59 10.66 28.40
C LEU A 682 -6.48 11.65 28.87
N PRO A 683 -6.09 12.71 28.15
CA PRO A 683 -4.72 13.25 28.24
C PRO A 683 -4.34 13.92 29.55
N LEU A 684 -5.20 14.81 30.03
CA LEU A 684 -4.87 15.71 31.14
C LEU A 684 -4.72 14.92 32.45
N ALA A 685 -5.50 13.85 32.61
CA ALA A 685 -5.50 12.97 33.78
C ALA A 685 -4.13 12.34 34.10
N LEU A 686 -3.22 12.24 33.11
CA LEU A 686 -1.99 11.47 33.23
C LEU A 686 -0.70 12.27 33.38
N ARG A 687 -0.73 13.58 33.14
CA ARG A 687 0.37 14.46 33.55
C ARG A 687 0.27 14.84 35.03
N ALA A 688 -0.95 14.99 35.55
CA ALA A 688 -1.18 15.21 36.98
C ALA A 688 -0.72 14.01 37.83
N PHE A 689 -0.92 12.78 37.32
CA PHE A 689 -0.49 11.54 37.97
C PHE A 689 1.04 11.35 37.99
N GLU A 690 1.80 12.07 37.15
CA GLU A 690 3.24 11.87 36.96
C GLU A 690 4.08 12.65 38.01
N ALA A 691 3.54 13.72 38.58
CA ALA A 691 4.25 14.58 39.53
C ALA A 691 4.21 14.12 41.00
N GLY A 692 3.29 13.22 41.37
CA GLY A 692 3.19 12.71 42.76
C GLY A 692 4.11 11.52 43.05
N ALA A 693 4.46 10.73 42.03
CA ALA A 693 5.08 9.41 42.20
C ALA A 693 6.61 9.44 42.46
N GLU A 694 7.26 10.60 42.41
CA GLU A 694 8.71 10.73 42.64
C GLU A 694 9.05 11.03 44.13
N SER A 695 8.09 10.88 45.06
CA SER A 695 8.25 11.29 46.47
C SER A 695 7.77 10.32 47.55
N ASP A 696 7.19 9.16 47.21
CA ASP A 696 6.66 8.17 48.16
C ASP A 696 7.05 6.73 47.71
N PRO A 697 7.59 5.84 48.58
CA PRO A 697 8.07 4.51 48.17
C PRO A 697 6.97 3.46 47.93
N HIS A 698 5.70 3.74 48.20
CA HIS A 698 4.63 2.76 48.01
C HIS A 698 4.12 2.68 46.56
N PRO A 699 3.95 1.48 45.97
CA PRO A 699 3.43 1.34 44.61
C PRO A 699 1.95 1.75 44.55
N PRO A 700 1.54 2.63 43.60
CA PRO A 700 0.18 3.15 43.53
C PRO A 700 -0.83 2.07 43.11
N ASP A 701 -2.06 2.23 43.61
CA ASP A 701 -3.09 1.21 43.57
C ASP A 701 -3.44 0.70 42.16
N ASN A 702 -3.46 -0.63 41.99
CA ASN A 702 -3.55 -1.29 40.68
C ASN A 702 -4.80 -0.93 39.89
N ALA A 703 -5.91 -0.59 40.57
CA ALA A 703 -7.15 -0.15 39.96
C ALA A 703 -6.96 1.10 39.07
N ASN A 704 -6.17 2.06 39.53
CA ASN A 704 -5.96 3.33 38.82
C ASN A 704 -5.09 3.14 37.57
N LEU A 705 -3.99 2.38 37.68
CA LEU A 705 -3.11 2.10 36.53
C LEU A 705 -3.83 1.28 35.44
N ALA A 706 -4.70 0.33 35.83
CA ALA A 706 -5.51 -0.45 34.90
C ALA A 706 -6.49 0.44 34.12
N GLU A 707 -7.20 1.35 34.79
CA GLU A 707 -8.17 2.23 34.12
C GLU A 707 -7.48 3.28 33.24
N LEU A 708 -6.31 3.80 33.64
CA LEU A 708 -5.49 4.67 32.80
C LEU A 708 -4.96 3.95 31.53
N ALA A 709 -4.69 2.64 31.60
CA ALA A 709 -4.42 1.80 30.43
C ALA A 709 -5.68 1.50 29.58
N ARG A 710 -6.85 1.39 30.20
CA ARG A 710 -8.14 1.13 29.54
C ARG A 710 -8.61 2.35 28.75
N ILE A 711 -8.51 3.53 29.33
CA ILE A 711 -8.85 4.75 28.61
C ILE A 711 -7.77 5.04 27.53
N ARG A 712 -6.55 4.46 27.61
CA ARG A 712 -5.49 4.53 26.54
C ARG A 712 -5.87 3.78 25.26
N SER A 713 -6.43 2.58 25.39
CA SER A 713 -7.03 1.90 24.23
C SER A 713 -8.26 2.68 23.73
N SER A 714 -8.98 3.38 24.60
CA SER A 714 -10.11 4.24 24.20
C SER A 714 -9.70 5.49 23.38
N ALA A 715 -8.63 6.20 23.77
CA ALA A 715 -8.44 7.61 23.42
C ALA A 715 -8.32 7.93 21.91
N ARG A 716 -9.15 8.86 21.39
CA ARG A 716 -9.26 9.21 19.96
C ARG A 716 -8.30 10.30 19.44
N ASN A 717 -7.75 11.15 20.30
CA ASN A 717 -6.83 12.21 19.89
C ASN A 717 -5.37 11.67 19.83
N PRO A 718 -4.57 11.98 18.79
CA PRO A 718 -3.21 11.44 18.65
C PRO A 718 -2.15 12.12 19.53
N PHE A 719 -2.29 13.41 19.88
CA PHE A 719 -1.44 14.06 20.88
C PHE A 719 -1.62 13.37 22.23
N VAL A 720 -2.88 13.04 22.53
CA VAL A 720 -3.31 12.34 23.73
C VAL A 720 -2.66 10.97 23.85
N ARG A 721 -2.96 10.01 22.95
CA ARG A 721 -2.40 8.65 23.05
C ARG A 721 -0.87 8.58 23.21
N ARG A 722 -0.15 9.60 22.71
CA ARG A 722 1.31 9.76 22.91
C ARG A 722 1.66 10.01 24.38
N GLU A 723 1.15 11.06 25.02
CA GLU A 723 1.49 11.42 26.41
C GLU A 723 1.29 10.25 27.37
N ILE A 724 0.16 9.56 27.23
CA ILE A 724 -0.17 8.41 28.08
C ILE A 724 0.72 7.19 27.79
N SER A 725 1.08 7.00 26.53
CA SER A 725 2.04 5.96 26.16
C SER A 725 3.48 6.35 26.47
N LEU A 726 3.74 7.51 27.11
CA LEU A 726 5.00 7.84 27.77
C LEU A 726 4.88 7.52 29.27
N PHE A 727 3.86 8.05 29.95
CA PHE A 727 3.59 7.78 31.38
C PHE A 727 3.65 6.28 31.72
N LEU A 728 2.82 5.44 31.05
CA LEU A 728 2.75 4.01 31.38
C LEU A 728 4.05 3.25 31.08
N ARG A 729 5.01 3.82 30.34
CA ARG A 729 6.34 3.20 30.16
C ARG A 729 7.29 3.48 31.32
N ARG A 730 7.03 4.52 32.11
CA ARG A 730 7.74 4.80 33.36
C ARG A 730 7.13 4.02 34.52
N THR A 731 5.80 3.97 34.62
CA THR A 731 5.10 3.44 35.80
C THR A 731 4.57 2.02 35.68
N ALA A 732 4.20 1.52 34.49
CA ALA A 732 3.56 0.20 34.33
C ALA A 732 3.83 -0.46 32.96
N PRO A 733 5.09 -0.92 32.68
CA PRO A 733 5.55 -1.23 31.33
C PRO A 733 4.70 -2.23 30.53
N GLY A 734 4.11 -3.23 31.20
CA GLY A 734 3.31 -4.28 30.56
C GLY A 734 2.03 -3.77 29.86
N LEU A 735 1.49 -2.62 30.29
CA LEU A 735 0.23 -2.07 29.78
C LEU A 735 0.40 -1.05 28.63
N ALA A 736 1.64 -0.76 28.20
CA ALA A 736 1.97 0.44 27.42
C ALA A 736 2.12 0.28 25.89
N ALA A 737 2.06 -0.95 25.35
CA ALA A 737 2.36 -1.17 23.93
C ALA A 737 1.19 -0.78 22.99
N GLY A 738 1.30 0.34 22.25
CA GLY A 738 0.42 0.61 21.09
C GLY A 738 0.27 2.07 20.64
N GLY A 739 1.01 2.50 19.60
CA GLY A 739 0.78 3.75 18.84
C GLY A 739 1.86 4.85 18.99
N PRO A 740 2.28 5.54 17.90
CA PRO A 740 3.37 6.56 17.90
C PRO A 740 2.83 8.02 17.79
N ARG A 741 3.63 9.12 17.90
CA ARG A 741 5.03 9.34 17.45
C ARG A 741 5.66 10.62 18.06
N MET A 742 6.99 10.68 18.21
CA MET A 742 7.81 11.92 18.18
C MET A 742 9.28 11.57 17.82
N PRO A 743 10.12 12.52 17.36
CA PRO A 743 11.58 12.35 17.19
C PRO A 743 12.39 13.30 18.11
N PRO A 744 13.74 13.33 18.06
CA PRO A 744 14.63 12.23 18.46
C PRO A 744 15.70 12.69 19.48
N PRO A 745 16.34 11.73 20.17
CA PRO A 745 17.80 11.79 20.27
C PRO A 745 18.47 10.47 19.83
N ASP A 746 19.81 10.49 19.76
CA ASP A 746 20.63 9.41 19.21
C ASP A 746 20.94 8.25 20.20
N GLY A 747 21.50 7.16 19.66
CA GLY A 747 22.10 6.07 20.43
C GLY A 747 21.18 4.88 20.71
N GLY A 748 21.23 3.83 19.86
CA GLY A 748 20.69 2.51 20.22
C GLY A 748 19.98 1.71 19.12
N ARG A 749 20.65 0.64 18.64
CA ARG A 749 20.08 -0.64 18.14
C ARG A 749 18.76 -0.57 17.32
N ARG A 750 18.87 -0.34 16.00
CA ARG A 750 17.73 -0.37 15.06
C ARG A 750 17.22 -1.80 14.76
N THR A 751 16.10 -2.20 15.36
CA THR A 751 15.51 -3.55 15.15
C THR A 751 14.58 -3.65 13.93
N ALA A 752 15.07 -4.27 12.86
CA ALA A 752 14.37 -5.04 11.79
C ALA A 752 13.16 -4.46 10.99
N TRP A 753 12.24 -3.68 11.56
CA TRP A 753 10.88 -3.50 11.00
C TRP A 753 10.60 -2.19 10.25
N THR A 754 11.53 -1.23 10.30
CA THR A 754 11.39 0.11 9.68
C THR A 754 10.97 0.11 8.20
N PRO A 755 11.43 -0.81 7.31
CA PRO A 755 11.03 -0.82 5.90
C PRO A 755 9.54 -1.08 5.65
N VAL A 756 8.83 -1.74 6.58
CA VAL A 756 7.39 -2.06 6.43
C VAL A 756 6.54 -0.84 6.76
N LEU A 757 6.86 -0.14 7.86
CA LEU A 757 6.11 1.03 8.32
C LEU A 757 6.18 2.21 7.32
N ASN A 758 7.33 2.40 6.67
CA ASN A 758 7.50 3.42 5.62
C ASN A 758 6.73 3.10 4.31
N LYS A 759 6.21 1.88 4.15
CA LYS A 759 5.32 1.52 3.03
C LYS A 759 3.86 1.79 3.37
N LEU A 760 3.44 1.48 4.61
CA LEU A 760 2.09 1.80 5.11
C LEU A 760 1.85 3.30 5.27
N SER A 761 2.88 4.09 5.59
CA SER A 761 2.74 5.56 5.70
C SER A 761 2.34 6.26 4.40
N ARG A 762 2.49 5.62 3.24
CA ARG A 762 2.01 6.16 1.94
C ARG A 762 0.51 5.96 1.71
N VAL A 763 -0.14 5.04 2.44
CA VAL A 763 -1.61 4.84 2.38
C VAL A 763 -2.34 5.94 3.17
N ARG A 764 -1.66 6.60 4.11
CA ARG A 764 -2.21 7.66 4.98
C ARG A 764 -2.60 8.97 4.28
N ALA A 765 -2.41 9.06 2.96
CA ALA A 765 -2.76 10.23 2.14
C ALA A 765 -4.23 10.21 1.64
N ILE A 766 -4.95 9.09 1.78
CA ILE A 766 -6.35 8.95 1.33
C ILE A 766 -7.28 8.89 2.54
N ALA A 767 -8.13 9.92 2.66
CA ALA A 767 -9.22 10.12 3.63
C ALA A 767 -8.87 10.05 5.15
N PRO A 768 -9.11 11.12 5.94
CA PRO A 768 -9.05 11.04 7.39
C PRO A 768 -10.27 10.25 7.94
N GLY A 769 -10.07 9.46 8.99
CA GLY A 769 -11.05 8.54 9.59
C GLY A 769 -12.24 9.19 10.33
N ARG A 770 -12.91 10.16 9.71
CA ARG A 770 -14.18 10.75 10.17
C ARG A 770 -15.40 10.34 9.32
N SER A 771 -15.20 9.73 8.15
CA SER A 771 -16.28 9.29 7.26
C SER A 771 -17.04 8.09 7.83
N LEU A 772 -16.38 6.94 8.01
CA LEU A 772 -17.03 5.67 8.35
C LEU A 772 -17.93 5.74 9.60
N ALA A 773 -17.49 6.42 10.65
CA ALA A 773 -18.29 6.62 11.87
C ALA A 773 -19.51 7.54 11.65
N ARG A 774 -19.41 8.54 10.75
CA ARG A 774 -20.55 9.39 10.35
C ARG A 774 -21.53 8.67 9.44
N SER A 775 -21.04 7.85 8.51
CA SER A 775 -21.89 6.98 7.69
C SER A 775 -22.71 6.03 8.57
N ILE A 776 -22.07 5.32 9.50
CA ILE A 776 -22.76 4.44 10.46
C ILE A 776 -23.76 5.23 11.31
N SER A 777 -23.43 6.46 11.75
CA SER A 777 -24.35 7.30 12.52
C SER A 777 -25.58 7.79 11.72
N ARG A 778 -25.42 8.09 10.42
CA ARG A 778 -26.52 8.47 9.51
C ARG A 778 -27.40 7.27 9.10
N ILE A 779 -26.84 6.06 9.09
CA ILE A 779 -27.56 4.82 8.76
C ILE A 779 -28.48 4.37 9.90
N LEU A 780 -28.22 4.80 11.15
CA LEU A 780 -28.97 4.36 12.33
C LEU A 780 -30.14 5.27 12.74
N TYR A 781 -30.14 6.55 12.35
CA TYR A 781 -31.18 7.53 12.70
C TYR A 781 -31.46 8.44 11.51
N GLY A 782 -32.72 8.47 11.06
CA GLY A 782 -33.15 9.18 9.85
C GLY A 782 -33.09 10.72 9.96
N ASP A 783 -33.10 11.39 8.81
CA ASP A 783 -32.88 12.83 8.70
C ASP A 783 -33.98 13.70 9.33
N SER A 784 -33.53 14.79 9.96
CA SER A 784 -34.25 16.07 10.02
C SER A 784 -33.21 17.21 9.95
N GLY A 785 -33.26 18.02 8.89
CA GLY A 785 -32.23 19.05 8.57
C GLY A 785 -32.29 20.30 9.47
N ARG A 786 -31.46 21.35 9.28
CA ARG A 786 -30.60 21.80 8.15
C ARG A 786 -29.48 22.74 8.67
N ASP A 787 -28.35 23.03 8.02
CA ASP A 787 -27.49 22.26 7.09
C ASP A 787 -25.98 22.65 7.32
N PRO A 788 -25.34 23.70 6.73
CA PRO A 788 -25.41 24.33 5.40
C PRO A 788 -24.08 24.32 4.56
N ILE A 789 -24.19 23.94 3.29
CA ILE A 789 -23.64 24.60 2.06
C ILE A 789 -22.18 25.15 2.01
N SER A 790 -21.43 24.75 0.96
CA SER A 790 -20.56 25.67 0.17
C SER A 790 -20.42 25.18 -1.29
N TRP A 791 -20.96 25.93 -2.26
CA TRP A 791 -20.93 25.64 -3.72
C TRP A 791 -20.30 26.80 -4.50
N ASP A 792 -19.88 26.54 -5.75
CA ASP A 792 -19.27 27.53 -6.66
C ASP A 792 -20.31 28.51 -7.25
N MET A 793 -19.89 29.67 -7.78
CA MET A 793 -20.74 30.87 -7.88
C MET A 793 -21.89 30.82 -8.89
N GLN A 794 -21.87 29.93 -9.91
CA GLN A 794 -23.04 29.72 -10.78
C GLN A 794 -24.07 28.78 -10.12
N ASP A 795 -23.61 27.67 -9.53
CA ASP A 795 -24.47 26.81 -8.71
C ASP A 795 -25.00 27.55 -7.47
N TRP A 796 -24.25 28.49 -6.90
CA TRP A 796 -24.65 29.25 -5.72
C TRP A 796 -25.99 29.99 -5.90
N ALA A 797 -26.26 30.54 -7.08
CA ALA A 797 -27.54 31.19 -7.38
C ALA A 797 -28.69 30.17 -7.46
N ALA A 798 -28.44 29.01 -8.06
CA ALA A 798 -29.39 27.89 -8.12
C ALA A 798 -29.66 27.32 -6.71
N HIS A 799 -28.61 27.08 -5.93
CA HIS A 799 -28.66 26.51 -4.58
C HIS A 799 -29.30 27.47 -3.56
N LYS A 800 -29.08 28.79 -3.69
CA LYS A 800 -29.78 29.80 -2.88
C LYS A 800 -31.29 29.80 -3.18
N ARG A 801 -31.68 29.73 -4.46
CA ARG A 801 -33.09 29.59 -4.86
C ARG A 801 -33.71 28.28 -4.38
N MET A 802 -32.98 27.17 -4.46
CA MET A 802 -33.41 25.85 -3.95
C MET A 802 -33.56 25.87 -2.42
N GLY A 803 -32.67 26.54 -1.68
CA GLY A 803 -32.80 26.72 -0.23
C GLY A 803 -33.99 27.59 0.17
N GLN A 804 -34.26 28.66 -0.59
CA GLN A 804 -35.45 29.50 -0.42
C GLN A 804 -36.75 28.73 -0.75
N ALA A 805 -36.76 27.94 -1.82
CA ALA A 805 -37.85 27.01 -2.13
C ALA A 805 -38.03 25.97 -1.01
N GLY A 806 -36.94 25.42 -0.45
CA GLY A 806 -36.98 24.51 0.69
C GLY A 806 -37.51 25.13 1.99
N ALA A 807 -37.32 26.44 2.20
CA ALA A 807 -37.96 27.17 3.31
C ALA A 807 -39.47 27.30 3.07
N LEU A 808 -39.88 27.77 1.89
CA LEU A 808 -41.29 27.89 1.49
C LEU A 808 -42.03 26.55 1.47
N VAL A 809 -41.34 25.43 1.18
CA VAL A 809 -41.90 24.08 1.28
C VAL A 809 -42.08 23.63 2.73
N SER A 810 -41.16 23.98 3.63
CA SER A 810 -41.38 23.74 5.07
C SER A 810 -42.55 24.57 5.62
N GLU A 811 -42.72 25.81 5.17
CA GLU A 811 -43.93 26.61 5.45
C GLU A 811 -45.18 25.98 4.82
N CYS A 812 -45.10 25.51 3.58
CA CYS A 812 -46.18 24.82 2.88
C CYS A 812 -46.68 23.62 3.71
N PHE A 813 -45.80 22.75 4.21
CA PHE A 813 -46.19 21.64 5.08
C PHE A 813 -46.69 22.09 6.46
N ALA A 814 -46.04 23.04 7.11
CA ALA A 814 -46.52 23.57 8.41
C ALA A 814 -47.91 24.23 8.31
N LEU A 815 -48.27 24.78 7.14
CA LEU A 815 -49.62 25.27 6.83
C LEU A 815 -50.60 24.11 6.52
N GLN A 816 -50.14 23.00 5.92
CA GLN A 816 -50.98 21.80 5.76
C GLN A 816 -51.37 21.20 7.11
N ASP A 817 -50.43 21.11 8.06
CA ASP A 817 -50.68 20.58 9.41
C ASP A 817 -51.67 21.45 10.21
N ARG A 818 -51.78 22.74 9.85
CA ARG A 818 -52.76 23.70 10.38
C ARG A 818 -54.06 23.78 9.55
N GLY A 819 -54.21 23.00 8.48
CA GLY A 819 -55.37 23.00 7.58
C GLY A 819 -55.47 24.17 6.60
N ALA A 820 -54.45 25.04 6.53
CA ALA A 820 -54.44 26.25 5.70
C ALA A 820 -54.06 25.96 4.23
N PHE A 821 -54.81 25.05 3.58
CA PHE A 821 -54.43 24.47 2.27
C PHE A 821 -54.34 25.49 1.11
N SER A 822 -55.08 26.60 1.17
CA SER A 822 -55.00 27.66 0.14
C SER A 822 -53.67 28.42 0.22
N GLU A 823 -53.29 28.91 1.40
CA GLU A 823 -52.01 29.59 1.61
C GLU A 823 -50.83 28.62 1.41
N SER A 824 -50.96 27.38 1.90
CA SER A 824 -50.01 26.30 1.63
C SER A 824 -49.77 26.10 0.12
N SER A 825 -50.85 26.05 -0.68
CA SER A 825 -50.74 25.97 -2.15
C SER A 825 -50.02 27.18 -2.75
N GLN A 826 -50.18 28.37 -2.18
CA GLN A 826 -49.48 29.58 -2.61
C GLN A 826 -47.98 29.51 -2.28
N ARG A 827 -47.59 29.07 -1.07
CA ARG A 827 -46.17 28.86 -0.69
C ARG A 827 -45.49 27.81 -1.58
N CYS A 828 -46.14 26.67 -1.82
CA CYS A 828 -45.60 25.66 -2.73
C CYS A 828 -45.50 26.17 -4.19
N ARG A 829 -46.43 26.98 -4.71
CA ARG A 829 -46.29 27.63 -6.02
C ARG A 829 -45.14 28.65 -6.06
N GLN A 830 -44.93 29.43 -5.00
CA GLN A 830 -43.79 30.34 -4.87
C GLN A 830 -42.46 29.58 -4.85
N ALA A 831 -42.39 28.43 -4.18
CA ALA A 831 -41.23 27.55 -4.20
C ALA A 831 -40.93 27.01 -5.61
N ILE A 832 -41.95 26.58 -6.36
CA ILE A 832 -41.82 26.17 -7.77
C ILE A 832 -41.32 27.32 -8.65
N ALA A 833 -41.87 28.53 -8.49
CA ALA A 833 -41.44 29.70 -9.26
C ALA A 833 -40.00 30.14 -8.95
N LEU A 834 -39.53 29.94 -7.71
CA LEU A 834 -38.14 30.19 -7.32
C LEU A 834 -37.19 29.11 -7.85
N TYR A 835 -37.58 27.84 -7.82
CA TYR A 835 -36.77 26.71 -8.29
C TYR A 835 -37.64 25.60 -8.93
N PRO A 836 -37.85 25.64 -10.27
CA PRO A 836 -38.68 24.66 -10.97
C PRO A 836 -38.17 23.20 -10.95
N GLY A 837 -36.95 22.96 -10.44
CA GLY A 837 -36.40 21.62 -10.26
C GLY A 837 -36.65 20.99 -8.87
N TYR A 838 -37.48 21.59 -8.01
CA TYR A 838 -37.65 21.13 -6.63
C TYR A 838 -38.88 20.24 -6.44
N GLU A 839 -38.72 18.93 -6.68
CA GLU A 839 -39.78 17.90 -6.54
C GLU A 839 -40.63 18.05 -5.26
N PRO A 840 -40.08 18.34 -4.06
CA PRO A 840 -40.89 18.46 -2.84
C PRO A 840 -41.94 19.59 -2.87
N ALA A 841 -41.74 20.63 -3.69
CA ALA A 841 -42.74 21.69 -3.89
C ALA A 841 -43.91 21.23 -4.76
N TYR A 842 -43.63 20.42 -5.79
CA TYR A 842 -44.65 19.77 -6.62
C TYR A 842 -45.43 18.71 -5.82
N PHE A 843 -44.75 17.94 -4.98
CA PHE A 843 -45.36 17.00 -4.04
C PHE A 843 -46.33 17.71 -3.08
N GLY A 844 -45.86 18.76 -2.40
CA GLY A 844 -46.70 19.55 -1.49
C GLY A 844 -47.89 20.23 -2.18
N LEU A 845 -47.70 20.75 -3.40
CA LEU A 845 -48.79 21.32 -4.20
C LEU A 845 -49.80 20.25 -4.64
N GLY A 846 -49.33 19.09 -5.10
CA GLY A 846 -50.16 17.96 -5.51
C GLY A 846 -51.02 17.44 -4.36
N LEU A 847 -50.45 17.30 -3.15
CA LEU A 847 -51.19 16.91 -1.95
C LEU A 847 -52.30 17.93 -1.59
N ASN A 848 -52.02 19.23 -1.69
CA ASN A 848 -53.04 20.27 -1.48
C ASN A 848 -54.17 20.20 -2.51
N LEU A 849 -53.83 20.09 -3.81
CA LEU A 849 -54.81 20.00 -4.89
C LEU A 849 -55.66 18.71 -4.79
N LYS A 850 -55.04 17.58 -4.41
CA LYS A 850 -55.71 16.30 -4.12
C LYS A 850 -56.70 16.43 -2.97
N ARG A 851 -56.32 17.09 -1.87
CA ARG A 851 -57.21 17.38 -0.72
C ARG A 851 -58.35 18.35 -1.09
N ALA A 852 -58.13 19.24 -2.05
CA ALA A 852 -59.15 20.13 -2.60
C ALA A 852 -60.01 19.51 -3.72
N GLY A 853 -59.89 18.20 -3.99
CA GLY A 853 -60.65 17.49 -5.03
C GLY A 853 -60.25 17.80 -6.48
N ARG A 854 -59.19 18.58 -6.70
CA ARG A 854 -58.72 19.04 -8.03
C ARG A 854 -57.79 18.01 -8.67
N TYR A 855 -58.30 16.78 -8.85
CA TYR A 855 -57.48 15.60 -9.13
C TYR A 855 -56.63 15.68 -10.42
N ARG A 856 -57.17 16.20 -11.55
CA ARG A 856 -56.37 16.36 -12.79
C ARG A 856 -55.20 17.34 -12.62
N GLU A 857 -55.36 18.36 -11.80
CA GLU A 857 -54.27 19.31 -11.50
C GLU A 857 -53.28 18.73 -10.48
N ALA A 858 -53.74 17.95 -9.50
CA ALA A 858 -52.87 17.19 -8.60
C ALA A 858 -51.99 16.20 -9.37
N ALA A 859 -52.57 15.43 -10.30
CA ALA A 859 -51.83 14.53 -11.18
C ALA A 859 -50.74 15.26 -11.97
N ARG A 860 -51.07 16.42 -12.56
CA ARG A 860 -50.12 17.23 -13.33
C ARG A 860 -49.00 17.81 -12.46
N ALA A 861 -49.31 18.23 -11.23
CA ALA A 861 -48.28 18.63 -10.26
C ALA A 861 -47.33 17.46 -9.95
N PHE A 862 -47.85 16.27 -9.63
CA PHE A 862 -46.99 15.11 -9.35
C PHE A 862 -46.19 14.65 -10.58
N MET A 863 -46.77 14.66 -11.80
CA MET A 863 -46.04 14.37 -13.04
C MET A 863 -44.90 15.37 -13.28
N GLN A 864 -45.10 16.66 -12.99
CA GLN A 864 -44.03 17.67 -13.05
C GLN A 864 -42.96 17.44 -11.98
N GLY A 865 -43.33 16.99 -10.78
CA GLY A 865 -42.38 16.58 -9.73
C GLY A 865 -41.49 15.41 -10.18
N VAL A 866 -42.09 14.35 -10.75
CA VAL A 866 -41.35 13.20 -11.30
C VAL A 866 -40.50 13.59 -12.53
N ALA A 867 -40.94 14.57 -13.32
CA ALA A 867 -40.13 15.11 -14.43
C ALA A 867 -38.96 16.01 -13.96
N ALA A 868 -39.04 16.58 -12.76
CA ALA A 868 -38.00 17.41 -12.16
C ALA A 868 -36.87 16.58 -11.50
N ASP A 869 -37.17 15.39 -10.98
CA ASP A 869 -36.18 14.41 -10.48
C ASP A 869 -36.45 13.00 -11.06
N PRO A 870 -36.02 12.73 -12.31
CA PRO A 870 -36.43 11.52 -13.04
C PRO A 870 -35.68 10.25 -12.63
N ASP A 871 -34.50 10.38 -12.02
CA ASP A 871 -33.69 9.24 -11.58
C ASP A 871 -34.16 8.71 -10.20
N SER A 872 -35.00 9.48 -9.51
CA SER A 872 -35.65 9.11 -8.25
C SER A 872 -36.95 8.34 -8.50
N SER A 873 -36.82 7.06 -8.83
CA SER A 873 -37.92 6.06 -8.89
C SER A 873 -38.56 5.77 -7.52
N HIS A 874 -38.21 6.54 -6.49
CA HIS A 874 -38.75 6.52 -5.13
C HIS A 874 -39.14 7.93 -4.64
N SER A 875 -39.27 8.92 -5.54
CA SER A 875 -39.75 10.27 -5.20
C SER A 875 -41.19 10.23 -4.67
N SER A 876 -41.53 11.15 -3.78
CA SER A 876 -42.83 11.11 -3.09
C SER A 876 -43.98 11.44 -4.05
N SER A 877 -43.72 12.27 -5.07
CA SER A 877 -44.62 12.50 -6.20
C SER A 877 -44.87 11.26 -7.03
N TYR A 878 -43.87 10.38 -7.22
CA TYR A 878 -44.05 9.11 -7.95
C TYR A 878 -45.06 8.22 -7.23
N SER A 879 -44.90 8.01 -5.92
CA SER A 879 -45.83 7.19 -5.12
C SER A 879 -47.25 7.76 -5.09
N GLU A 880 -47.41 9.07 -4.92
CA GLU A 880 -48.73 9.71 -4.93
C GLU A 880 -49.39 9.71 -6.31
N LEU A 881 -48.62 9.81 -7.40
CA LEU A 881 -49.11 9.73 -8.78
C LEU A 881 -49.60 8.31 -9.12
N VAL A 882 -48.85 7.27 -8.73
CA VAL A 882 -49.28 5.88 -8.81
C VAL A 882 -50.59 5.70 -8.01
N GLY A 883 -50.65 6.22 -6.78
CA GLY A 883 -51.89 6.20 -5.98
C GLY A 883 -53.06 6.94 -6.63
N LEU A 884 -52.81 8.04 -7.34
CA LEU A 884 -53.86 8.81 -8.01
C LEU A 884 -54.47 8.07 -9.22
N ARG A 885 -53.65 7.32 -9.98
CA ARG A 885 -54.09 6.48 -11.11
C ARG A 885 -55.17 5.47 -10.67
N PHE A 886 -55.08 4.95 -9.45
CA PHE A 886 -56.08 4.05 -8.88
C PHE A 886 -57.27 4.78 -8.22
N ALA A 887 -57.04 5.93 -7.60
CA ALA A 887 -58.06 6.62 -6.80
C ALA A 887 -59.09 7.42 -7.61
N VAL A 888 -58.75 7.92 -8.80
CA VAL A 888 -59.62 8.82 -9.58
C VAL A 888 -60.52 8.03 -10.54
N GLN A 889 -61.78 8.45 -10.70
CA GLN A 889 -62.75 7.79 -11.60
C GLN A 889 -62.69 8.25 -13.08
N ASP A 890 -62.12 9.43 -13.36
CA ASP A 890 -61.94 9.98 -14.72
C ASP A 890 -61.06 9.06 -15.61
N PRO A 891 -61.62 8.40 -16.65
CA PRO A 891 -60.86 7.46 -17.47
C PRO A 891 -59.76 8.14 -18.28
N GLY A 892 -60.01 9.36 -18.77
CA GLY A 892 -59.03 10.15 -19.52
C GLY A 892 -57.82 10.52 -18.66
N LEU A 893 -58.02 10.79 -17.36
CA LEU A 893 -56.91 11.05 -16.43
C LEU A 893 -56.12 9.78 -16.11
N ARG A 894 -56.80 8.63 -15.98
CA ARG A 894 -56.08 7.35 -15.81
C ARG A 894 -55.16 7.06 -16.98
N GLN A 895 -55.60 7.34 -18.21
CA GLN A 895 -54.78 7.19 -19.41
C GLN A 895 -53.65 8.25 -19.47
N GLU A 896 -53.96 9.53 -19.19
CA GLU A 896 -52.99 10.63 -19.11
C GLU A 896 -51.80 10.30 -18.17
N ILE A 897 -52.06 9.59 -17.06
CA ILE A 897 -51.03 9.11 -16.11
C ILE A 897 -50.34 7.83 -16.61
N ALA A 898 -51.05 6.91 -17.28
CA ALA A 898 -50.46 5.68 -17.83
C ALA A 898 -49.43 5.98 -18.93
N ASP A 899 -49.80 6.84 -19.89
CA ASP A 899 -48.93 7.28 -21.00
C ASP A 899 -47.64 7.95 -20.50
N PHE A 900 -47.71 8.65 -19.37
CA PHE A 900 -46.56 9.26 -18.72
C PHE A 900 -45.59 8.20 -18.16
N PHE A 901 -46.12 7.17 -17.48
CA PHE A 901 -45.28 6.08 -16.97
C PHE A 901 -44.68 5.22 -18.08
N GLU A 902 -45.39 4.97 -19.20
CA GLU A 902 -44.81 4.26 -20.35
C GLU A 902 -43.62 5.03 -20.96
N LYS A 903 -43.75 6.35 -21.15
CA LYS A 903 -42.66 7.22 -21.63
C LYS A 903 -41.47 7.26 -20.66
N LEU A 904 -41.72 7.16 -19.36
CA LEU A 904 -40.66 7.06 -18.35
C LEU A 904 -39.96 5.68 -18.40
N ALA A 905 -40.72 4.60 -18.60
CA ALA A 905 -40.25 3.21 -18.63
C ALA A 905 -39.42 2.83 -19.87
N GLN A 906 -39.30 3.72 -20.86
CA GLN A 906 -38.41 3.56 -22.02
C GLN A 906 -36.96 4.03 -21.73
N ARG A 907 -36.67 4.58 -20.54
CA ARG A 907 -35.32 5.03 -20.16
C ARG A 907 -34.44 3.88 -19.64
N PRO A 908 -33.16 3.78 -20.05
CA PRO A 908 -32.32 2.59 -19.85
C PRO A 908 -31.74 2.42 -18.41
N GLN A 909 -32.35 3.03 -17.38
CA GLN A 909 -31.82 3.05 -16.01
C GLN A 909 -32.81 2.58 -14.92
N GLY A 910 -34.03 2.16 -15.28
CA GLY A 910 -35.01 1.65 -14.31
C GLY A 910 -34.70 0.23 -13.80
N ASP A 911 -35.20 -0.09 -12.61
CA ASP A 911 -35.07 -1.43 -12.00
C ASP A 911 -35.89 -2.47 -12.78
N PRO A 912 -35.29 -3.54 -13.35
CA PRO A 912 -36.02 -4.54 -14.14
C PRO A 912 -37.17 -5.21 -13.39
N GLU A 913 -37.00 -5.54 -12.10
CA GLU A 913 -38.05 -6.22 -11.31
C GLU A 913 -39.27 -5.29 -11.10
N MET A 914 -39.03 -3.98 -10.98
CA MET A 914 -40.08 -2.97 -10.88
C MET A 914 -40.74 -2.67 -12.24
N LEU A 915 -39.93 -2.56 -13.30
CA LEU A 915 -40.39 -2.30 -14.68
C LEU A 915 -41.29 -3.41 -15.20
N GLU A 916 -40.98 -4.68 -14.92
CA GLU A 916 -41.84 -5.81 -15.28
C GLU A 916 -43.13 -5.83 -14.45
N ALA A 917 -43.05 -5.52 -13.15
CA ALA A 917 -44.22 -5.45 -12.28
C ALA A 917 -45.18 -4.29 -12.62
N LEU A 918 -44.70 -3.22 -13.28
CA LEU A 918 -45.50 -2.11 -13.82
C LEU A 918 -46.18 -2.45 -15.17
N ARG A 919 -45.74 -3.51 -15.86
CA ARG A 919 -46.30 -3.96 -17.15
C ARG A 919 -47.37 -5.05 -16.99
N ALA A 920 -47.54 -5.59 -15.79
CA ALA A 920 -48.58 -6.58 -15.49
C ALA A 920 -49.97 -5.90 -15.38
N PRO A 921 -51.04 -6.48 -15.95
CA PRO A 921 -52.40 -5.96 -15.79
C PRO A 921 -52.79 -5.85 -14.31
N ASP A 922 -53.16 -4.65 -13.86
CA ASP A 922 -53.24 -4.29 -12.44
C ASP A 922 -54.13 -5.21 -11.61
N ALA A 923 -55.29 -5.64 -12.13
CA ALA A 923 -56.22 -6.54 -11.43
C ALA A 923 -55.55 -7.88 -11.05
N ARG A 924 -54.89 -8.54 -12.01
CA ARG A 924 -54.25 -9.84 -11.80
C ARG A 924 -53.11 -9.77 -10.79
N ARG A 925 -52.39 -8.65 -10.75
CA ARG A 925 -51.33 -8.41 -9.75
C ARG A 925 -51.90 -8.21 -8.34
N GLN A 926 -53.07 -7.57 -8.21
CA GLN A 926 -53.75 -7.45 -6.92
C GLN A 926 -54.27 -8.80 -6.41
N GLU A 927 -54.85 -9.62 -7.30
CA GLU A 927 -55.27 -11.00 -7.01
C GLU A 927 -54.10 -11.89 -6.55
N ASP A 928 -52.98 -11.90 -7.27
CA ASP A 928 -51.78 -12.67 -6.91
C ASP A 928 -51.17 -12.25 -5.54
N VAL A 929 -51.14 -10.94 -5.24
CA VAL A 929 -50.63 -10.43 -3.95
C VAL A 929 -51.62 -10.72 -2.81
N ALA A 930 -52.93 -10.65 -3.07
CA ALA A 930 -53.94 -11.04 -2.10
C ALA A 930 -53.81 -12.54 -1.76
N ALA A 931 -53.75 -13.42 -2.77
CA ALA A 931 -53.58 -14.86 -2.57
C ALA A 931 -52.30 -15.22 -1.79
N TRP A 932 -51.19 -14.52 -2.05
CA TRP A 932 -49.94 -14.67 -1.27
C TRP A 932 -50.11 -14.31 0.21
N ILE A 933 -50.84 -13.23 0.51
CA ILE A 933 -51.17 -12.84 1.88
C ILE A 933 -52.11 -13.86 2.54
N GLU A 934 -53.13 -14.37 1.83
CA GLU A 934 -54.03 -15.41 2.34
C GLU A 934 -53.28 -16.69 2.74
N ASP A 935 -52.39 -17.17 1.86
CA ASP A 935 -51.60 -18.40 2.07
C ASP A 935 -50.66 -18.28 3.28
N ASP A 936 -49.88 -17.20 3.38
CA ASP A 936 -49.00 -16.99 4.54
C ASP A 936 -49.80 -16.81 5.85
N LEU A 937 -50.88 -16.02 5.85
CA LEU A 937 -51.69 -15.81 7.06
C LEU A 937 -52.38 -17.12 7.50
N GLY A 938 -52.92 -17.91 6.55
CA GLY A 938 -53.45 -19.25 6.83
C GLY A 938 -52.40 -20.18 7.44
N ARG A 939 -51.16 -20.16 6.93
CA ARG A 939 -50.04 -20.92 7.49
C ARG A 939 -49.65 -20.44 8.89
N ILE A 940 -49.64 -19.14 9.15
CA ILE A 940 -49.38 -18.56 10.48
C ILE A 940 -50.42 -19.05 11.49
N ILE A 941 -51.71 -19.03 11.13
CA ILE A 941 -52.80 -19.55 11.97
C ILE A 941 -52.64 -21.05 12.20
N ALA A 942 -52.33 -21.84 11.16
CA ALA A 942 -52.15 -23.28 11.25
C ALA A 942 -50.97 -23.67 12.17
N VAL A 943 -49.85 -22.93 12.13
CA VAL A 943 -48.71 -23.13 13.04
C VAL A 943 -49.10 -22.87 14.49
N CYS A 944 -49.85 -21.81 14.78
CA CYS A 944 -50.33 -21.50 16.14
C CYS A 944 -51.31 -22.59 16.64
N ARG A 945 -52.28 -22.97 15.80
CA ARG A 945 -53.26 -24.03 16.09
C ARG A 945 -52.60 -25.37 16.39
N ARG A 946 -51.57 -25.78 15.63
CA ARG A 946 -50.80 -27.01 15.90
C ARG A 946 -50.03 -26.99 17.22
N LYS A 947 -49.79 -25.82 17.81
CA LYS A 947 -49.18 -25.67 19.15
C LYS A 947 -50.22 -25.43 20.26
N GLY A 948 -51.52 -25.51 19.95
CA GLY A 948 -52.61 -25.29 20.91
C GLY A 948 -52.85 -23.82 21.27
N ILE A 949 -52.24 -22.86 20.55
CA ILE A 949 -52.25 -21.44 20.90
C ILE A 949 -53.41 -20.74 20.18
N PRO A 950 -54.37 -20.11 20.90
CA PRO A 950 -55.42 -19.29 20.30
C PRO A 950 -54.85 -18.11 19.50
N VAL A 951 -55.53 -17.76 18.41
CA VAL A 951 -55.22 -16.59 17.57
C VAL A 951 -56.43 -15.66 17.56
N LEU A 952 -56.19 -14.36 17.55
CA LEU A 952 -57.18 -13.31 17.27
C LEU A 952 -56.60 -12.37 16.21
N MET A 953 -57.37 -12.05 15.18
CA MET A 953 -56.97 -11.16 14.08
C MET A 953 -57.66 -9.79 14.19
N GLN A 954 -57.06 -8.76 13.59
CA GLN A 954 -57.64 -7.41 13.59
C GLN A 954 -57.27 -6.61 12.34
N SER A 955 -58.11 -5.63 11.97
CA SER A 955 -57.81 -4.64 10.92
C SER A 955 -56.90 -3.52 11.43
N TYR A 956 -56.51 -2.61 10.53
CA TYR A 956 -55.91 -1.32 10.89
C TYR A 956 -56.90 -0.18 10.62
N PRO A 957 -57.10 0.78 11.55
CA PRO A 957 -58.15 1.79 11.42
C PRO A 957 -57.93 2.76 10.26
N GLY A 958 -58.98 3.00 9.48
CA GLY A 958 -58.96 3.90 8.33
C GLY A 958 -58.52 3.25 7.02
N GLN A 959 -58.32 1.94 7.00
CA GLN A 959 -58.21 1.11 5.80
C GLN A 959 -59.31 0.04 5.82
N ALA A 960 -59.92 -0.23 4.67
CA ALA A 960 -60.81 -1.38 4.51
C ALA A 960 -59.96 -2.62 4.26
N ASP A 961 -59.94 -3.53 5.23
CA ASP A 961 -59.22 -4.80 5.14
C ASP A 961 -60.21 -5.98 5.09
N PRO A 962 -60.81 -6.25 3.91
CA PRO A 962 -61.64 -7.44 3.72
C PRO A 962 -60.80 -8.71 3.73
N LEU A 963 -59.52 -8.64 3.32
CA LEU A 963 -58.67 -9.81 3.14
C LEU A 963 -58.36 -10.50 4.48
N SER A 964 -57.90 -9.75 5.48
CA SER A 964 -57.67 -10.31 6.82
C SER A 964 -58.98 -10.76 7.48
N ARG A 965 -60.11 -10.14 7.16
CA ARG A 965 -61.44 -10.53 7.66
C ARG A 965 -61.88 -11.87 7.06
N ASP A 966 -61.73 -12.05 5.76
CA ASP A 966 -62.09 -13.27 5.05
C ASP A 966 -61.16 -14.43 5.41
N VAL A 967 -59.86 -14.17 5.55
CA VAL A 967 -58.90 -15.16 6.09
C VAL A 967 -59.28 -15.58 7.50
N ALA A 968 -59.64 -14.64 8.39
CA ALA A 968 -60.09 -14.96 9.74
C ALA A 968 -61.39 -15.80 9.72
N ALA A 969 -62.37 -15.44 8.90
CA ALA A 969 -63.62 -16.17 8.74
C ALA A 969 -63.41 -17.60 8.21
N ARG A 970 -62.67 -17.76 7.09
CA ARG A 970 -62.34 -19.08 6.52
C ARG A 970 -61.57 -19.98 7.49
N ASN A 971 -60.80 -19.39 8.40
CA ASN A 971 -60.05 -20.13 9.43
C ASN A 971 -60.78 -20.30 10.76
N ALA A 972 -62.02 -19.79 10.93
CA ALA A 972 -62.74 -19.73 12.20
C ALA A 972 -61.93 -19.06 13.34
N VAL A 973 -61.28 -17.94 13.03
CA VAL A 973 -60.50 -17.11 13.95
C VAL A 973 -61.30 -15.83 14.29
N PRO A 974 -61.41 -15.41 15.57
CA PRO A 974 -62.08 -14.16 15.91
C PRO A 974 -61.39 -12.94 15.30
N PHE A 975 -62.20 -12.04 14.71
CA PHE A 975 -61.73 -10.81 14.06
C PHE A 975 -62.22 -9.55 14.81
N VAL A 976 -61.35 -8.54 14.91
CA VAL A 976 -61.67 -7.19 15.43
C VAL A 976 -61.52 -6.17 14.32
N ASP A 977 -62.63 -5.55 13.91
CA ASP A 977 -62.57 -4.42 12.99
C ASP A 977 -62.52 -3.08 13.75
N HIS A 978 -61.42 -2.35 13.61
CA HIS A 978 -61.25 -1.03 14.19
C HIS A 978 -61.90 0.09 13.36
N ALA A 979 -62.27 -0.15 12.10
CA ALA A 979 -62.87 0.88 11.25
C ALA A 979 -64.15 1.48 11.86
N ALA A 980 -65.05 0.64 12.39
CA ALA A 980 -66.28 1.08 13.04
C ALA A 980 -66.03 1.91 14.32
N ALA A 981 -64.98 1.59 15.10
CA ALA A 981 -64.65 2.33 16.32
C ALA A 981 -64.06 3.72 16.04
N PHE A 982 -63.43 3.89 14.87
CA PHE A 982 -62.80 5.14 14.44
C PHE A 982 -63.71 6.03 13.57
N ALA A 983 -64.63 5.47 12.79
CA ALA A 983 -65.46 6.23 11.83
C ALA A 983 -66.19 7.45 12.46
N PRO A 984 -66.89 7.35 13.61
CA PRO A 984 -67.54 8.51 14.23
C PRO A 984 -66.55 9.59 14.70
N ARG A 985 -65.32 9.18 15.04
CA ARG A 985 -64.25 10.07 15.54
C ARG A 985 -63.47 10.75 14.42
N LEU A 986 -63.46 10.15 13.23
CA LEU A 986 -62.82 10.67 12.02
C LEU A 986 -63.74 11.58 11.18
N ALA A 987 -65.07 11.38 11.24
CA ALA A 987 -66.05 12.18 10.51
C ALA A 987 -65.94 13.70 10.77
N GLY A 988 -65.54 14.10 11.99
CA GLY A 988 -65.34 15.51 12.38
C GLY A 988 -63.98 16.12 12.02
N GLY A 989 -63.24 15.58 11.04
CA GLY A 989 -61.97 16.11 10.56
C GLY A 989 -60.74 15.93 11.48
N ARG A 990 -60.93 15.38 12.69
CA ARG A 990 -59.91 15.33 13.77
C ARG A 990 -58.79 14.28 13.57
N ARG A 991 -58.40 13.98 12.33
CA ARG A 991 -57.48 12.86 12.01
C ARG A 991 -56.12 12.98 12.70
N GLY A 992 -55.54 14.18 12.75
CA GLY A 992 -54.29 14.45 13.47
C GLY A 992 -54.33 14.21 14.98
N GLY A 993 -55.54 14.11 15.58
CA GLY A 993 -55.71 13.73 16.98
C GLY A 993 -55.42 12.25 17.26
N TYR A 994 -55.46 11.38 16.25
CA TYR A 994 -55.28 9.93 16.39
C TYR A 994 -54.18 9.34 15.48
N PHE A 995 -53.76 10.06 14.46
CA PHE A 995 -52.76 9.62 13.47
C PHE A 995 -51.66 10.67 13.29
N ILE A 996 -50.44 10.22 13.05
CA ILE A 996 -49.36 11.08 12.53
C ILE A 996 -49.40 11.15 10.99
N ALA A 997 -48.61 12.04 10.40
CA ALA A 997 -48.70 12.42 8.99
C ALA A 997 -48.47 11.27 7.98
N ASP A 998 -47.73 10.23 8.35
CA ASP A 998 -47.44 9.07 7.50
C ASP A 998 -48.55 7.98 7.51
N GLY A 999 -49.59 8.17 8.32
CA GLY A 999 -50.71 7.22 8.46
C GLY A 999 -50.60 6.24 9.64
N HIS A 1000 -49.49 6.22 10.38
CA HIS A 1000 -49.42 5.49 11.64
C HIS A 1000 -50.29 6.16 12.73
N CYS A 1001 -50.76 5.38 13.71
CA CYS A 1001 -51.45 5.90 14.87
C CYS A 1001 -50.47 6.60 15.80
N ASN A 1002 -50.92 7.68 16.43
CA ASN A 1002 -50.26 8.21 17.62
C ASN A 1002 -50.70 7.39 18.86
N ALA A 1003 -50.19 7.76 20.03
CA ALA A 1003 -50.55 7.11 21.31
C ALA A 1003 -52.06 7.04 21.58
N ALA A 1004 -52.84 8.05 21.19
CA ALA A 1004 -54.29 8.08 21.38
C ALA A 1004 -55.03 7.17 20.38
N GLY A 1005 -54.55 7.07 19.13
CA GLY A 1005 -55.04 6.09 18.16
C GLY A 1005 -54.82 4.67 18.64
N TYR A 1006 -53.59 4.33 19.06
CA TYR A 1006 -53.30 3.00 19.59
C TYR A 1006 -54.02 2.68 20.90
N GLY A 1007 -54.24 3.68 21.77
CA GLY A 1007 -55.09 3.54 22.96
C GLY A 1007 -56.56 3.25 22.63
N LEU A 1008 -57.09 3.76 21.51
CA LEU A 1008 -58.43 3.41 21.04
C LEU A 1008 -58.49 2.00 20.46
N MET A 1009 -57.49 1.57 19.67
CA MET A 1009 -57.41 0.18 19.20
C MET A 1009 -57.37 -0.82 20.37
N ALA A 1010 -56.55 -0.55 21.40
CA ALA A 1010 -56.46 -1.37 22.60
C ALA A 1010 -57.81 -1.54 23.32
N LYS A 1011 -58.63 -0.48 23.40
CA LYS A 1011 -59.97 -0.53 24.00
C LYS A 1011 -60.96 -1.36 23.19
N THR A 1012 -61.02 -1.18 21.87
CA THR A 1012 -61.87 -1.97 20.97
C THR A 1012 -61.54 -3.47 21.06
N LEU A 1013 -60.24 -3.79 21.08
CA LEU A 1013 -59.74 -5.15 21.23
C LEU A 1013 -60.09 -5.77 22.59
N ARG A 1014 -59.87 -5.05 23.70
CA ARG A 1014 -60.26 -5.54 25.04
C ARG A 1014 -61.75 -5.86 25.11
N ARG A 1015 -62.63 -5.03 24.54
CA ARG A 1015 -64.08 -5.31 24.50
C ARG A 1015 -64.35 -6.66 23.82
N LYS A 1016 -63.74 -6.91 22.66
CA LYS A 1016 -63.91 -8.19 21.97
C LYS A 1016 -63.33 -9.38 22.74
N MET A 1017 -62.19 -9.21 23.41
CA MET A 1017 -61.64 -10.24 24.31
C MET A 1017 -62.58 -10.54 25.49
N SER A 1018 -63.33 -9.55 25.98
CA SER A 1018 -64.37 -9.74 27.00
C SER A 1018 -65.60 -10.48 26.46
N GLU A 1019 -66.10 -10.10 25.26
CA GLU A 1019 -67.19 -10.80 24.56
C GLU A 1019 -66.87 -12.29 24.32
N LEU A 1020 -65.59 -12.62 24.08
CA LEU A 1020 -65.08 -13.96 23.84
C LEU A 1020 -64.70 -14.72 25.13
N GLY A 1021 -64.93 -14.15 26.32
CA GLY A 1021 -64.58 -14.76 27.61
C GLY A 1021 -63.08 -14.86 27.91
N LEU A 1022 -62.20 -14.40 27.01
CA LEU A 1022 -60.73 -14.53 27.10
C LEU A 1022 -60.11 -13.81 28.31
N LEU A 1023 -60.85 -12.90 28.94
CA LEU A 1023 -60.41 -12.17 30.13
C LEU A 1023 -60.63 -12.95 31.45
N GLY A 1024 -61.42 -14.04 31.45
CA GLY A 1024 -61.59 -14.93 32.61
C GLY A 1024 -62.45 -14.41 33.76
N GLY A 1025 -63.30 -13.41 33.52
CA GLY A 1025 -64.32 -12.91 34.46
C GLY A 1025 -65.73 -12.95 33.85
N ARG A 1026 -66.78 -12.83 34.68
CA ARG A 1026 -68.16 -12.65 34.19
C ARG A 1026 -68.25 -11.43 33.27
N ALA A 1027 -69.04 -11.54 32.20
CA ALA A 1027 -69.29 -10.42 31.30
C ALA A 1027 -69.89 -9.23 32.07
N ALA A 1028 -69.28 -8.06 31.94
CA ALA A 1028 -69.89 -6.82 32.38
C ALA A 1028 -71.06 -6.48 31.44
N PRO A 1029 -72.21 -6.00 31.95
CA PRO A 1029 -73.29 -5.48 31.11
C PRO A 1029 -72.84 -4.21 30.37
N PRO A 1030 -73.52 -3.83 29.27
CA PRO A 1030 -73.26 -2.55 28.63
C PRO A 1030 -73.61 -1.38 29.55
N ALA A 1031 -72.88 -0.29 29.38
CA ALA A 1031 -73.25 1.06 29.83
C ALA A 1031 -73.19 1.97 28.61
N ASP A 1032 -74.12 2.93 28.53
CA ASP A 1032 -74.39 3.78 27.36
C ASP A 1032 -73.22 4.73 26.98
#